data_AF-A0A1Z8R945-F1
#
_entry.id   AF-A0A1Z8R945-F1
#
_cell.length_a   1.000
_cell.length_b   1.000
_cell.length_c   1.000
_cell.angle_alpha   90.00
_cell.angle_beta   90.00
_cell.angle_gamma   90.00
#
_symmetry.space_group_name_H-M   'P 1'
#
loop_
_entity.id
_entity.type
_entity.pdbx_description
1 polymer ?
#
loop_
_entity_poly.entity_id
_entity_poly.type
_entity_poly.pdbx_seq_one_letter_code
_entity_poly.pdbx_strand_id
1 'polypeptide(L)'
;MALRRPAPKGPAFFSTLCLMLLQACGGGGSSEPAQSMPPDSNNPPEQTTLQFTEISDAAGLNRQWGYLEDSTFDAESMAAGIAAIDYDQDGDIDVYAVGGNLDHNRLFQNQGDGNFIDVSLETGLNLRHKGTAPTFADIDGDGDLDVFIGAVSGDPYYLMENRGGVFFDITSNAGIILNAPNTFSAAFADYDLDGDLDLALAHWGYVESDDTETLWRNNGEGIFEPVSRQSRISATLIESADPDALQLAAPALRNDNSFTPNFADIDSDGDQDLLMAADFRTSQVFRNNGDSRFTKTTDRNVIRDQAGMGAAIGDYDNDGDLDWFVTSIYKIGADENDLVGFGNRLYNNDGAGVFTDVTDDAGVANGGWAWGACFADFDNDGWLDIFHVNGWREESAEPVNNYVSDQVRLFQSKSDGRFDEVATESGLTDKGQGRGVACFDADNDGDIDILITNSDDDHLVFYRNDTVLTDRYLTIRLENDPIGARVTVTSDTSQVRELRAGSNFLSQNPLELYFGLASAEAADVLVRWPDGSTSEMNNVSTNDTILVPRPAGSSTSRLIVDAGTGGGQFDAGEQTTLVADTPPAGYFFSHWHAEAGVLDSPFSSETLYTVPNETTVVTANYLPGVDPSGNFSIARQWNEVLLQAIRNDFARPTVHARNLFHLSAAMYDAWTAYGTLEDAWLLGQSRADQECPFTKIDDPADVEAVRQEALSYTAYRLLLHRFSRSPGVLATRRDARALMSLHGFDPNITSDDYENNGAAALGNHIADCYIRYGQNDGANEASDYNNTAYKPVNPALSPSQPGNPTIEDRNRWQPLALDLAIDQAGQLVESEPKFLSPEWGAVLPFALSDADQIEFVRDNFTYHVYHDPGIPPAFDTDDYLWHFMLVLVWSAHLTPNDGVAWDISPASTGNLKVDDYPTDTTDYSDFYNLTDGGDPGSGYAINPATGAPYDSQIVPRGDYTRVLAEFWADGPESETPPGHWFVIANEVNDHPLMERRYQGISEPMEHLEWDLKLYLALGGAMHDAAITAWSIKGWHDYIRPISAIRAMADLGQSSDSSAASYHENGIPLMNGFIELVEVGDPLAGDEDEHVNKIKLYTWRGPDHIENPAVDTAGVGWILAENWWPYQRPTFVTPPFAGYVSGHSTYSRAAAEVLGKFTGDEYFPGGRSTFEIPAEEFLVFESGPSVDITLEWARYIDASDQCSLSRIWGGIHPPVDDAPGRLIGRQIGLDAFAEADRYIQGLAN
;
A
#
# COMPACT_ATOMS: atom_id res chain seq x y z
N MET A 1 54.18 36.20 -32.51
CA MET A 1 54.75 37.29 -33.33
C MET A 1 54.53 36.95 -34.80
N ALA A 2 53.53 37.57 -35.46
CA ALA A 2 53.15 37.38 -36.88
C ALA A 2 52.65 35.97 -37.30
N LEU A 3 51.81 35.77 -38.34
CA LEU A 3 50.59 36.47 -38.83
C LEU A 3 49.94 35.68 -40.00
N ARG A 4 48.59 35.53 -39.99
CA ARG A 4 47.63 35.34 -41.14
C ARG A 4 47.40 33.97 -41.85
N ARG A 5 46.09 33.65 -41.96
CA ARG A 5 45.24 33.16 -43.09
C ARG A 5 45.77 33.47 -44.53
N PRO A 6 45.31 32.89 -45.69
CA PRO A 6 43.89 32.55 -46.02
C PRO A 6 43.60 31.42 -47.09
N ALA A 7 42.31 31.30 -47.50
CA ALA A 7 41.79 30.62 -48.73
C ALA A 7 41.54 31.67 -49.88
N PRO A 8 40.63 31.57 -50.90
CA PRO A 8 39.78 30.48 -51.49
C PRO A 8 39.63 30.49 -53.08
N LYS A 9 38.61 29.78 -53.66
CA LYS A 9 37.81 30.01 -54.94
C LYS A 9 38.04 29.20 -56.26
N GLY A 10 36.96 28.77 -56.97
CA GLY A 10 36.92 28.47 -58.44
C GLY A 10 35.58 27.84 -59.03
N PRO A 11 35.12 28.08 -60.30
CA PRO A 11 33.66 27.95 -60.68
C PRO A 11 33.16 27.43 -62.10
N ALA A 12 31.88 26.99 -62.20
CA ALA A 12 30.77 27.12 -63.23
C ALA A 12 30.87 26.79 -64.78
N PHE A 13 29.73 26.44 -65.49
CA PHE A 13 29.20 26.93 -66.84
C PHE A 13 28.02 26.14 -67.59
N PHE A 14 26.90 26.82 -68.02
CA PHE A 14 25.98 26.77 -69.25
C PHE A 14 25.48 25.47 -70.02
N SER A 15 24.43 25.34 -70.90
CA SER A 15 23.07 25.97 -71.22
C SER A 15 22.33 25.44 -72.54
N THR A 16 21.02 25.79 -72.79
CA THR A 16 20.25 26.13 -74.08
C THR A 16 19.30 25.20 -74.97
N LEU A 17 17.98 25.54 -75.05
CA LEU A 17 17.03 25.86 -76.21
C LEU A 17 16.19 24.91 -77.18
N CYS A 18 14.83 24.93 -77.04
CA CYS A 18 13.58 25.04 -77.91
C CYS A 18 13.22 24.50 -79.37
N LEU A 19 11.94 24.02 -79.50
CA LEU A 19 10.80 24.30 -80.48
C LEU A 19 10.36 23.48 -81.78
N MET A 20 9.11 22.93 -81.74
CA MET A 20 7.94 22.82 -82.70
C MET A 20 7.96 22.32 -84.20
N LEU A 21 7.00 21.42 -84.58
CA LEU A 21 5.91 21.63 -85.61
C LEU A 21 4.87 20.46 -85.77
N LEU A 22 3.89 20.54 -86.71
CA LEU A 22 2.55 19.88 -86.75
C LEU A 22 2.29 18.82 -87.88
N GLN A 23 1.38 17.83 -87.66
CA GLN A 23 0.07 17.62 -88.38
C GLN A 23 -0.72 16.34 -87.96
N ALA A 24 -1.95 16.11 -88.47
CA ALA A 24 -3.01 15.25 -87.88
C ALA A 24 -3.76 14.32 -88.88
N CYS A 25 -4.59 13.37 -88.39
CA CYS A 25 -5.92 12.98 -88.97
C CYS A 25 -6.70 11.83 -88.25
N GLY A 26 -7.95 12.11 -87.77
CA GLY A 26 -9.05 11.14 -87.45
C GLY A 26 -8.93 10.28 -86.17
N GLY A 27 -9.98 9.90 -85.43
CA GLY A 27 -11.42 10.22 -85.46
C GLY A 27 -12.33 8.95 -85.36
N GLY A 28 -13.34 8.83 -84.50
CA GLY A 28 -13.84 9.67 -83.39
C GLY A 28 -15.24 9.19 -82.88
N GLY A 29 -15.79 9.79 -81.81
CA GLY A 29 -17.23 9.64 -81.42
C GLY A 29 -17.56 9.60 -79.92
N SER A 30 -18.28 10.63 -79.42
CA SER A 30 -19.18 10.74 -78.23
C SER A 30 -18.88 9.95 -76.92
N SER A 31 -18.98 10.52 -75.70
CA SER A 31 -19.84 11.65 -75.26
C SER A 31 -19.32 12.44 -74.03
N GLU A 32 -19.70 13.73 -73.97
CA GLU A 32 -20.00 14.66 -72.84
C GLU A 32 -19.63 14.36 -71.35
N PRO A 33 -19.48 15.40 -70.47
CA PRO A 33 -19.27 16.85 -70.70
C PRO A 33 -18.24 17.57 -69.77
N ALA A 34 -17.84 18.78 -70.18
CA ALA A 34 -17.38 19.94 -69.39
C ALA A 34 -16.50 19.78 -68.11
N GLN A 35 -15.23 20.21 -68.20
CA GLN A 35 -14.39 20.58 -67.04
C GLN A 35 -14.45 22.09 -66.75
N SER A 36 -14.44 22.47 -65.47
CA SER A 36 -14.12 23.82 -64.98
C SER A 36 -12.64 23.95 -64.62
N MET A 37 -12.12 25.18 -64.52
CA MET A 37 -10.73 25.44 -64.13
C MET A 37 -10.51 25.23 -62.62
N PRO A 38 -9.30 24.86 -62.16
CA PRO A 38 -8.97 24.78 -60.74
C PRO A 38 -8.94 26.17 -60.08
N PRO A 39 -9.13 26.25 -58.74
CA PRO A 39 -9.01 27.49 -57.97
C PRO A 39 -7.55 27.89 -57.68
N ASP A 40 -7.34 29.11 -57.19
CA ASP A 40 -6.03 29.63 -56.78
C ASP A 40 -5.52 28.93 -55.50
N SER A 41 -4.26 28.48 -55.52
CA SER A 41 -3.59 27.77 -54.42
C SER A 41 -2.69 28.73 -53.61
N ASN A 42 -3.30 29.69 -52.90
CA ASN A 42 -2.55 30.83 -52.35
C ASN A 42 -3.12 31.41 -51.02
N ASN A 43 -3.83 30.58 -50.25
CA ASN A 43 -3.98 30.76 -48.81
C ASN A 43 -2.97 29.81 -48.11
N PRO A 44 -2.41 30.18 -46.94
CA PRO A 44 -1.87 29.20 -45.99
C PRO A 44 -2.99 28.26 -45.48
N PRO A 45 -2.65 27.16 -44.78
CA PRO A 45 -3.59 26.49 -43.88
C PRO A 45 -4.22 27.49 -42.89
N GLU A 46 -5.44 27.23 -42.44
CA GLU A 46 -5.95 27.85 -41.21
C GLU A 46 -5.40 27.02 -40.05
N GLN A 47 -4.60 27.64 -39.17
CA GLN A 47 -3.97 27.00 -38.02
C GLN A 47 -5.04 26.52 -37.03
N THR A 48 -4.90 25.30 -36.50
CA THR A 48 -5.88 24.72 -35.57
C THR A 48 -5.94 25.54 -34.29
N THR A 49 -7.16 25.82 -33.83
CA THR A 49 -7.38 26.55 -32.57
C THR A 49 -7.57 25.54 -31.46
N LEU A 50 -6.47 25.23 -30.77
CA LEU A 50 -6.44 24.38 -29.57
C LEU A 50 -7.47 24.84 -28.53
N GLN A 51 -8.09 23.91 -27.82
CA GLN A 51 -9.03 24.17 -26.72
C GLN A 51 -8.78 23.16 -25.59
N PHE A 52 -8.55 23.64 -24.37
CA PHE A 52 -8.37 22.83 -23.16
C PHE A 52 -9.42 23.18 -22.10
N THR A 53 -9.89 22.17 -21.36
CA THR A 53 -10.81 22.31 -20.23
C THR A 53 -10.15 21.76 -18.96
N GLU A 54 -10.20 22.53 -17.88
CA GLU A 54 -9.76 22.08 -16.55
C GLU A 54 -10.84 21.16 -15.95
N ILE A 55 -10.45 19.94 -15.52
CA ILE A 55 -11.38 18.89 -15.07
C ILE A 55 -10.93 18.13 -13.80
N SER A 56 -10.00 18.67 -13.01
CA SER A 56 -9.31 17.98 -11.91
C SER A 56 -10.27 17.37 -10.87
N ASP A 57 -11.26 18.15 -10.44
CA ASP A 57 -12.35 17.75 -9.53
C ASP A 57 -13.17 16.56 -10.08
N ALA A 58 -13.33 16.48 -11.40
CA ALA A 58 -14.14 15.48 -12.09
C ALA A 58 -13.37 14.18 -12.36
N ALA A 59 -12.09 14.32 -12.75
CA ALA A 59 -11.16 13.21 -12.95
C ALA A 59 -10.71 12.53 -11.64
N GLY A 60 -10.99 13.13 -10.48
CA GLY A 60 -10.73 12.51 -9.17
C GLY A 60 -9.38 12.84 -8.54
N LEU A 61 -8.54 13.65 -9.20
CA LEU A 61 -7.13 13.97 -8.86
C LEU A 61 -6.96 14.89 -7.63
N ASN A 62 -7.53 14.49 -6.50
CA ASN A 62 -7.59 15.23 -5.23
C ASN A 62 -6.32 14.95 -4.38
N ARG A 63 -5.54 15.99 -4.09
CA ARG A 63 -4.27 15.90 -3.35
C ARG A 63 -4.04 17.15 -2.50
N GLN A 64 -3.84 17.01 -1.20
CA GLN A 64 -3.28 18.09 -0.37
C GLN A 64 -1.76 18.17 -0.52
N TRP A 65 -1.18 19.36 -0.33
CA TRP A 65 0.26 19.56 -0.41
C TRP A 65 0.76 20.53 0.65
N GLY A 66 1.93 20.23 1.22
CA GLY A 66 2.70 21.19 2.00
C GLY A 66 3.50 20.56 3.11
N TYR A 67 3.70 21.33 4.19
CA TYR A 67 4.56 20.96 5.31
C TYR A 67 3.87 21.17 6.67
N LEU A 68 4.21 20.31 7.64
CA LEU A 68 3.70 20.37 9.01
C LEU A 68 4.22 21.58 9.82
N GLU A 69 5.27 22.24 9.35
CA GLU A 69 5.85 23.44 9.97
C GLU A 69 5.81 24.62 8.99
N ASP A 70 5.46 25.83 9.48
CA ASP A 70 5.48 27.09 8.71
C ASP A 70 6.89 27.39 8.18
N SER A 71 7.16 26.96 6.94
CA SER A 71 8.49 27.05 6.36
C SER A 71 8.85 28.44 5.83
N THR A 72 10.13 28.78 5.97
CA THR A 72 10.74 29.97 5.37
C THR A 72 11.96 29.63 4.50
N PHE A 73 12.12 28.34 4.15
CA PHE A 73 13.15 27.89 3.22
C PHE A 73 12.65 28.00 1.77
N ASP A 74 13.54 28.32 0.85
CA ASP A 74 13.20 28.39 -0.57
C ASP A 74 13.12 27.01 -1.23
N ALA A 75 13.92 26.04 -0.77
CA ALA A 75 13.95 24.69 -1.33
C ALA A 75 12.57 23.99 -1.27
N GLU A 76 11.92 24.01 -0.10
CA GLU A 76 10.56 23.50 0.09
C GLU A 76 9.50 24.23 -0.75
N SER A 77 9.80 25.44 -1.23
CA SER A 77 8.89 26.23 -2.09
C SER A 77 9.22 26.12 -3.58
N MET A 78 10.29 25.39 -3.91
CA MET A 78 10.63 24.94 -5.25
C MET A 78 10.20 23.47 -5.47
N ALA A 79 9.86 22.73 -4.41
CA ALA A 79 9.37 21.34 -4.43
C ALA A 79 7.88 21.22 -4.81
N ALA A 80 7.37 19.98 -4.88
CA ALA A 80 6.17 19.46 -5.54
C ALA A 80 6.48 18.88 -6.94
N GLY A 81 6.20 17.59 -7.12
CA GLY A 81 6.58 16.82 -8.31
C GLY A 81 5.63 15.68 -8.65
N ILE A 82 5.74 15.17 -9.87
CA ILE A 82 4.75 14.28 -10.49
C ILE A 82 5.35 13.39 -11.58
N ALA A 83 5.02 12.10 -11.58
CA ALA A 83 5.27 11.19 -12.69
C ALA A 83 3.93 10.74 -13.28
N ALA A 84 3.87 10.64 -14.61
CA ALA A 84 2.81 9.92 -15.31
C ALA A 84 3.44 8.71 -15.98
N ILE A 85 2.99 7.50 -15.64
CA ILE A 85 3.55 6.19 -16.06
C ILE A 85 2.46 5.11 -15.95
N ASP A 86 2.66 3.96 -16.60
CA ASP A 86 1.80 2.78 -16.51
C ASP A 86 2.47 1.82 -15.50
N TYR A 87 1.96 1.72 -14.26
CA TYR A 87 2.70 1.04 -13.17
C TYR A 87 2.35 -0.45 -12.99
N ASP A 88 1.22 -0.90 -13.52
CA ASP A 88 0.75 -2.30 -13.43
C ASP A 88 0.58 -3.00 -14.79
N GLN A 89 1.02 -2.34 -15.87
CA GLN A 89 1.10 -2.85 -17.25
C GLN A 89 -0.27 -3.14 -17.88
N ASP A 90 -1.35 -2.48 -17.44
CA ASP A 90 -2.69 -2.71 -17.99
C ASP A 90 -2.94 -2.02 -19.34
N GLY A 91 -2.19 -0.94 -19.61
CA GLY A 91 -2.22 -0.15 -20.85
C GLY A 91 -2.52 1.33 -20.64
N ASP A 92 -3.12 1.72 -19.51
CA ASP A 92 -3.50 3.11 -19.24
C ASP A 92 -2.41 3.88 -18.46
N ILE A 93 -2.40 5.21 -18.59
CA ILE A 93 -1.38 6.04 -17.92
C ILE A 93 -1.88 6.52 -16.55
N ASP A 94 -1.24 6.04 -15.50
CA ASP A 94 -1.43 6.41 -14.09
C ASP A 94 -0.63 7.65 -13.70
N VAL A 95 -0.86 8.16 -12.48
CA VAL A 95 -0.21 9.37 -11.96
C VAL A 95 0.30 9.16 -10.53
N TYR A 96 1.60 9.39 -10.31
CA TYR A 96 2.18 9.50 -8.95
C TYR A 96 2.55 10.94 -8.62
N ALA A 97 2.06 11.48 -7.50
CA ALA A 97 2.32 12.86 -7.07
C ALA A 97 2.69 12.95 -5.58
N VAL A 98 3.81 13.63 -5.27
CA VAL A 98 4.30 13.76 -3.87
C VAL A 98 3.43 14.72 -3.04
N GLY A 99 3.08 14.34 -1.81
CA GLY A 99 2.18 15.10 -0.90
C GLY A 99 2.92 16.03 0.07
N GLY A 100 4.24 15.90 0.15
CA GLY A 100 5.05 16.58 1.15
C GLY A 100 4.94 15.87 2.50
N ASN A 101 5.18 16.58 3.60
CA ASN A 101 4.98 15.99 4.93
C ASN A 101 3.67 16.42 5.61
N LEU A 102 2.90 17.33 5.00
CA LEU A 102 1.54 17.66 5.46
C LEU A 102 0.55 16.52 5.18
N ASP A 103 0.50 16.00 3.95
CA ASP A 103 -0.28 14.81 3.56
C ASP A 103 0.67 13.72 3.01
N HIS A 104 0.13 12.55 2.67
CA HIS A 104 0.86 11.47 2.01
C HIS A 104 1.02 11.71 0.49
N ASN A 105 2.09 11.16 -0.08
CA ASN A 105 2.24 10.99 -1.53
C ASN A 105 1.11 10.09 -2.06
N ARG A 106 0.69 10.33 -3.31
CA ARG A 106 -0.46 9.65 -3.90
C ARG A 106 -0.15 8.99 -5.24
N LEU A 107 -0.51 7.71 -5.37
CA LEU A 107 -0.62 7.00 -6.63
C LEU A 107 -2.10 6.96 -7.03
N PHE A 108 -2.38 7.45 -8.22
CA PHE A 108 -3.70 7.54 -8.82
C PHE A 108 -3.74 6.59 -10.02
N GLN A 109 -4.42 5.45 -9.86
CA GLN A 109 -4.63 4.50 -10.96
C GLN A 109 -5.68 5.07 -11.94
N ASN A 110 -5.39 5.04 -13.24
CA ASN A 110 -6.35 5.40 -14.28
C ASN A 110 -7.43 4.31 -14.42
N GLN A 111 -8.51 4.56 -15.15
CA GLN A 111 -9.62 3.61 -15.38
C GLN A 111 -9.97 3.49 -16.88
N GLY A 112 -9.06 3.92 -17.76
CA GLY A 112 -9.21 3.87 -19.22
C GLY A 112 -10.16 4.91 -19.81
N ASP A 113 -10.52 5.94 -19.05
CA ASP A 113 -11.38 7.05 -19.50
C ASP A 113 -11.03 8.41 -18.84
N GLY A 114 -9.77 8.57 -18.40
CA GLY A 114 -9.26 9.81 -17.79
C GLY A 114 -9.81 10.12 -16.40
N ASN A 115 -10.49 9.16 -15.76
CA ASN A 115 -10.88 9.20 -14.36
C ASN A 115 -9.96 8.31 -13.53
N PHE A 116 -9.59 8.78 -12.34
CA PHE A 116 -8.55 8.17 -11.51
C PHE A 116 -9.08 7.79 -10.12
N ILE A 117 -8.45 6.77 -9.52
CA ILE A 117 -8.70 6.32 -8.14
C ILE A 117 -7.40 6.28 -7.32
N ASP A 118 -7.46 6.70 -6.05
CA ASP A 118 -6.31 6.73 -5.13
C ASP A 118 -6.04 5.33 -4.57
N VAL A 119 -4.92 4.72 -4.99
CA VAL A 119 -4.49 3.34 -4.64
C VAL A 119 -3.26 3.30 -3.72
N SER A 120 -2.81 4.47 -3.26
CA SER A 120 -1.54 4.71 -2.58
C SER A 120 -1.26 3.81 -1.36
N LEU A 121 -2.32 3.44 -0.63
CA LEU A 121 -2.23 2.63 0.58
C LEU A 121 -2.10 1.13 0.29
N GLU A 122 -2.68 0.65 -0.81
CA GLU A 122 -2.64 -0.78 -1.20
C GLU A 122 -1.40 -1.11 -2.04
N THR A 123 -0.82 -0.14 -2.74
CA THR A 123 0.47 -0.27 -3.44
C THR A 123 1.69 0.06 -2.57
N GLY A 124 1.50 0.68 -1.40
CA GLY A 124 2.59 1.01 -0.46
C GLY A 124 3.32 2.34 -0.73
N LEU A 125 2.90 3.11 -1.73
CA LEU A 125 3.52 4.41 -2.07
C LEU A 125 2.96 5.62 -1.29
N ASN A 126 2.14 5.41 -0.26
CA ASN A 126 1.59 6.43 0.65
C ASN A 126 2.61 7.07 1.62
N LEU A 127 3.85 7.25 1.16
CA LEU A 127 4.95 7.85 1.91
C LEU A 127 4.64 9.28 2.35
N ARG A 128 5.11 9.69 3.53
CA ARG A 128 4.88 11.04 4.09
C ARG A 128 6.20 11.69 4.50
N HIS A 129 6.81 12.42 3.57
CA HIS A 129 8.15 12.99 3.66
C HIS A 129 8.25 14.24 2.78
N LYS A 130 9.31 15.04 2.90
CA LYS A 130 9.52 16.25 2.07
C LYS A 130 9.96 15.91 0.64
N GLY A 131 9.17 15.08 -0.03
CA GLY A 131 9.46 14.45 -1.30
C GLY A 131 9.57 15.40 -2.48
N THR A 132 10.39 14.99 -3.43
CA THR A 132 10.65 15.61 -4.73
C THR A 132 10.93 14.53 -5.76
N ALA A 133 10.96 14.90 -7.04
CA ALA A 133 11.57 14.10 -8.10
C ALA A 133 11.15 12.61 -8.12
N PRO A 134 9.83 12.30 -8.15
CA PRO A 134 9.41 10.94 -8.47
C PRO A 134 9.92 10.61 -9.87
N THR A 135 10.68 9.53 -10.00
CA THR A 135 11.20 9.08 -11.29
C THR A 135 11.24 7.57 -11.32
N PHE A 136 10.48 7.00 -12.24
CA PHE A 136 10.25 5.58 -12.44
C PHE A 136 11.12 5.02 -13.56
N ALA A 137 11.63 3.81 -13.34
CA ALA A 137 12.40 3.01 -14.28
C ALA A 137 12.45 1.56 -13.79
N ASP A 138 12.65 0.62 -14.71
CA ASP A 138 12.92 -0.80 -14.45
C ASP A 138 14.42 -0.97 -14.08
N ILE A 139 14.77 -1.05 -12.80
CA ILE A 139 16.18 -0.89 -12.34
C ILE A 139 16.93 -2.20 -12.13
N ASP A 140 16.26 -3.31 -11.82
CA ASP A 140 16.86 -4.65 -11.87
C ASP A 140 16.56 -5.36 -13.21
N GLY A 141 15.63 -4.81 -14.00
CA GLY A 141 15.28 -5.27 -15.33
C GLY A 141 14.21 -6.37 -15.35
N ASP A 142 13.41 -6.51 -14.28
CA ASP A 142 12.30 -7.48 -14.18
C ASP A 142 11.10 -7.15 -15.07
N GLY A 143 10.92 -5.88 -15.41
CA GLY A 143 9.88 -5.36 -16.29
C GLY A 143 8.74 -4.62 -15.59
N ASP A 144 8.66 -4.63 -14.25
CA ASP A 144 7.86 -3.69 -13.49
C ASP A 144 8.63 -2.37 -13.28
N LEU A 145 7.92 -1.24 -13.13
CA LEU A 145 8.56 0.06 -12.94
C LEU A 145 8.74 0.38 -11.45
N ASP A 146 9.99 0.37 -10.98
CA ASP A 146 10.42 0.89 -9.68
C ASP A 146 10.31 2.43 -9.62
N VAL A 147 10.48 3.03 -8.44
CA VAL A 147 10.54 4.50 -8.30
C VAL A 147 11.62 5.00 -7.34
N PHE A 148 12.45 5.92 -7.83
CA PHE A 148 13.26 6.81 -6.99
C PHE A 148 12.46 8.07 -6.62
N ILE A 149 12.54 8.50 -5.36
CA ILE A 149 11.88 9.71 -4.86
C ILE A 149 12.89 10.52 -4.04
N GLY A 150 13.29 11.68 -4.56
CA GLY A 150 14.18 12.62 -3.87
C GLY A 150 13.52 13.30 -2.66
N ALA A 151 14.29 14.13 -1.94
CA ALA A 151 13.76 14.96 -0.86
C ALA A 151 14.52 16.29 -0.65
N VAL A 152 13.91 17.20 0.12
CA VAL A 152 14.46 18.52 0.49
C VAL A 152 14.57 18.74 2.00
N SER A 153 15.37 19.74 2.40
CA SER A 153 15.69 20.08 3.79
C SER A 153 16.35 18.96 4.61
N GLY A 154 16.95 17.97 3.96
CA GLY A 154 17.60 16.83 4.61
C GLY A 154 16.65 15.76 5.15
N ASP A 155 15.41 15.72 4.67
CA ASP A 155 14.47 14.61 4.90
C ASP A 155 14.86 13.38 4.05
N PRO A 156 14.38 12.15 4.35
CA PRO A 156 14.75 10.95 3.60
C PRO A 156 14.28 10.98 2.14
N TYR A 157 15.18 10.60 1.23
CA TYR A 157 14.83 10.07 -0.09
C TYR A 157 14.43 8.60 0.03
N TYR A 158 13.79 8.06 -1.01
CA TYR A 158 13.42 6.66 -1.11
C TYR A 158 13.84 6.07 -2.46
N LEU A 159 14.15 4.78 -2.47
CA LEU A 159 14.12 3.92 -3.65
C LEU A 159 13.15 2.77 -3.32
N MET A 160 12.07 2.69 -4.09
CA MET A 160 10.97 1.78 -3.88
C MET A 160 10.91 0.80 -5.05
N GLU A 161 11.08 -0.48 -4.75
CA GLU A 161 11.15 -1.59 -5.71
C GLU A 161 9.75 -2.15 -5.96
N ASN A 162 9.32 -2.26 -7.21
CA ASN A 162 7.98 -2.73 -7.57
C ASN A 162 7.97 -4.26 -7.73
N ARG A 163 7.02 -4.94 -7.08
CA ARG A 163 6.87 -6.40 -7.18
C ARG A 163 5.41 -6.77 -7.48
N GLY A 164 5.00 -6.66 -8.74
CA GLY A 164 3.63 -6.96 -9.20
C GLY A 164 2.60 -5.94 -8.74
N GLY A 165 2.95 -4.65 -8.80
CA GLY A 165 2.10 -3.52 -8.38
C GLY A 165 2.14 -3.19 -6.88
N VAL A 166 3.16 -3.67 -6.15
CA VAL A 166 3.38 -3.37 -4.73
C VAL A 166 4.82 -2.94 -4.51
N PHE A 167 5.01 -1.79 -3.89
CA PHE A 167 6.29 -1.12 -3.75
C PHE A 167 6.93 -1.37 -2.38
N PHE A 168 8.20 -1.79 -2.38
CA PHE A 168 8.98 -2.13 -1.18
C PHE A 168 10.17 -1.18 -0.99
N ASP A 169 10.37 -0.67 0.23
CA ASP A 169 11.49 0.23 0.54
C ASP A 169 12.84 -0.52 0.57
N ILE A 170 13.60 -0.42 -0.52
CA ILE A 170 14.96 -0.99 -0.64
C ILE A 170 16.07 0.03 -0.37
N THR A 171 15.72 1.26 0.04
CA THR A 171 16.65 2.41 0.18
C THR A 171 17.89 2.09 1.03
N SER A 172 17.73 1.23 2.06
CA SER A 172 18.83 0.83 2.95
C SER A 172 19.83 -0.15 2.33
N ASN A 173 19.45 -0.87 1.27
CA ASN A 173 20.28 -1.82 0.53
C ASN A 173 20.83 -1.22 -0.78
N ALA A 174 20.12 -0.26 -1.37
CA ALA A 174 20.35 0.36 -2.68
C ALA A 174 21.74 0.99 -2.94
N GLY A 175 22.64 1.06 -1.96
CA GLY A 175 24.01 1.60 -2.11
C GLY A 175 24.12 3.12 -2.28
N ILE A 176 23.04 3.80 -2.67
CA ILE A 176 22.91 5.26 -2.70
C ILE A 176 23.18 5.82 -1.29
N ILE A 177 23.97 6.90 -1.19
CA ILE A 177 24.21 7.65 0.06
C ILE A 177 24.25 9.15 -0.26
N LEU A 178 23.16 9.85 0.03
CA LEU A 178 23.07 11.31 -0.15
C LEU A 178 23.42 12.05 1.14
N ASN A 179 24.32 13.03 1.03
CA ASN A 179 24.58 14.07 2.04
C ASN A 179 24.06 15.44 1.56
N ALA A 180 23.79 15.60 0.26
CA ALA A 180 23.12 16.75 -0.31
C ALA A 180 21.73 16.97 0.33
N PRO A 181 21.45 18.14 0.94
CA PRO A 181 20.21 18.35 1.69
C PRO A 181 18.99 18.62 0.82
N ASN A 182 19.15 18.86 -0.49
CA ASN A 182 18.03 19.07 -1.42
C ASN A 182 18.33 18.42 -2.78
N THR A 183 17.64 17.32 -3.07
CA THR A 183 17.60 16.69 -4.40
C THR A 183 16.36 17.21 -5.14
N PHE A 184 16.49 17.63 -6.40
CA PHE A 184 15.42 18.34 -7.14
C PHE A 184 14.93 17.66 -8.40
N SER A 185 15.70 16.80 -9.05
CA SER A 185 15.24 15.97 -10.17
C SER A 185 16.16 14.77 -10.33
N ALA A 186 15.61 13.70 -10.88
CA ALA A 186 16.30 12.48 -11.24
C ALA A 186 16.11 12.20 -12.74
N ALA A 187 17.03 11.42 -13.32
CA ALA A 187 16.87 10.80 -14.63
C ALA A 187 17.66 9.49 -14.67
N PHE A 188 17.10 8.47 -15.30
CA PHE A 188 17.79 7.20 -15.53
C PHE A 188 18.31 7.09 -16.96
N ALA A 189 19.44 6.39 -17.16
CA ALA A 189 19.98 6.00 -18.45
C ALA A 189 21.06 4.91 -18.30
N ASP A 190 21.24 4.07 -19.32
CA ASP A 190 22.43 3.21 -19.46
C ASP A 190 23.58 4.06 -20.04
N TYR A 191 24.37 4.75 -19.19
CA TYR A 191 25.34 5.75 -19.68
C TYR A 191 26.68 5.15 -20.12
N ASP A 192 26.97 3.88 -19.83
CA ASP A 192 28.19 3.20 -20.33
C ASP A 192 28.01 1.87 -21.05
N LEU A 193 26.76 1.54 -21.39
CA LEU A 193 26.33 0.48 -22.32
C LEU A 193 26.65 -0.93 -21.82
N ASP A 194 26.45 -1.17 -20.51
CA ASP A 194 26.43 -2.52 -19.93
C ASP A 194 25.02 -3.12 -19.81
N GLY A 195 23.98 -2.29 -19.90
CA GLY A 195 22.58 -2.70 -20.05
C GLY A 195 21.73 -2.63 -18.78
N ASP A 196 22.22 -1.96 -17.74
CA ASP A 196 21.49 -1.67 -16.50
C ASP A 196 21.30 -0.15 -16.33
N LEU A 197 20.19 0.29 -15.71
CA LEU A 197 19.84 1.71 -15.68
C LEU A 197 20.52 2.47 -14.53
N ASP A 198 21.38 3.41 -14.88
CA ASP A 198 22.12 4.28 -13.95
C ASP A 198 21.34 5.55 -13.60
N LEU A 199 21.59 6.10 -12.41
CA LEU A 199 20.82 7.21 -11.84
C LEU A 199 21.63 8.52 -11.80
N ALA A 200 21.14 9.55 -12.49
CA ALA A 200 21.61 10.93 -12.39
C ALA A 200 20.70 11.77 -11.50
N LEU A 201 21.28 12.58 -10.61
CA LEU A 201 20.58 13.43 -9.64
C LEU A 201 21.02 14.89 -9.74
N ALA A 202 20.07 15.82 -9.60
CA ALA A 202 20.32 17.26 -9.51
C ALA A 202 20.13 17.79 -8.08
N HIS A 203 21.04 18.66 -7.63
CA HIS A 203 21.13 19.15 -6.26
C HIS A 203 21.26 20.68 -6.18
N TRP A 204 20.56 21.29 -5.23
CA TRP A 204 20.64 22.74 -4.97
C TRP A 204 21.04 23.03 -3.52
N GLY A 205 22.29 23.46 -3.31
CA GLY A 205 22.80 23.73 -1.97
C GLY A 205 24.32 23.64 -1.81
N TYR A 206 24.78 23.74 -0.56
CA TYR A 206 26.19 23.61 -0.23
C TYR A 206 26.64 22.15 -0.33
N VAL A 207 27.78 21.89 -1.01
CA VAL A 207 28.29 20.54 -1.21
C VAL A 207 29.23 20.15 -0.06
N GLU A 208 28.86 19.12 0.70
CA GLU A 208 29.65 18.62 1.85
C GLU A 208 30.84 17.74 1.42
N SER A 209 30.81 17.23 0.18
CA SER A 209 31.70 16.21 -0.38
C SER A 209 32.57 16.74 -1.55
N ASP A 210 33.69 16.06 -1.82
CA ASP A 210 34.47 16.26 -3.06
C ASP A 210 33.97 15.32 -4.21
N ASP A 211 32.88 14.59 -3.99
CA ASP A 211 32.08 13.93 -5.03
C ASP A 211 30.67 14.53 -4.97
N THR A 212 30.08 14.89 -6.11
CA THR A 212 28.88 15.75 -6.14
C THR A 212 27.56 14.99 -6.05
N GLU A 213 27.61 13.68 -5.77
CA GLU A 213 26.42 12.83 -5.56
C GLU A 213 25.44 12.86 -6.76
N THR A 214 25.97 13.17 -7.95
CA THR A 214 25.23 13.52 -9.19
C THR A 214 25.03 12.35 -10.14
N LEU A 215 25.87 11.31 -10.06
CA LEU A 215 25.78 10.13 -10.93
C LEU A 215 26.17 8.87 -10.16
N TRP A 216 25.32 7.87 -10.26
CA TRP A 216 25.36 6.61 -9.54
C TRP A 216 25.25 5.47 -10.56
N ARG A 217 26.22 4.55 -10.62
CA ARG A 217 26.14 3.39 -11.52
C ARG A 217 25.44 2.24 -10.82
N ASN A 218 24.48 1.61 -11.48
CA ASN A 218 23.81 0.38 -11.05
C ASN A 218 24.75 -0.85 -11.19
N ASN A 219 24.31 -2.02 -10.76
CA ASN A 219 24.98 -3.31 -10.92
C ASN A 219 24.09 -4.42 -11.52
N GLY A 220 22.85 -4.09 -11.89
CA GLY A 220 21.85 -5.05 -12.36
C GLY A 220 21.10 -5.80 -11.26
N GLU A 221 21.27 -5.39 -9.99
CA GLU A 221 20.53 -5.90 -8.81
C GLU A 221 19.99 -4.74 -7.96
N GLY A 222 19.78 -3.55 -8.54
CA GLY A 222 19.32 -2.34 -7.85
C GLY A 222 20.33 -1.71 -6.86
N ILE A 223 21.61 -2.10 -6.90
CA ILE A 223 22.65 -1.62 -5.98
C ILE A 223 23.60 -0.64 -6.68
N PHE A 224 23.55 0.62 -6.25
CA PHE A 224 24.25 1.72 -6.89
C PHE A 224 25.61 2.07 -6.26
N GLU A 225 26.64 2.31 -7.07
CA GLU A 225 27.94 2.91 -6.65
C GLU A 225 28.11 4.37 -7.10
N PRO A 226 28.70 5.27 -6.27
CA PRO A 226 28.92 6.66 -6.64
C PRO A 226 30.02 6.80 -7.69
N VAL A 227 29.68 7.36 -8.86
CA VAL A 227 30.59 7.48 -10.02
C VAL A 227 30.82 8.91 -10.51
N SER A 228 30.16 9.94 -9.98
CA SER A 228 30.31 11.33 -10.47
C SER A 228 31.75 11.88 -10.50
N ARG A 229 32.68 11.37 -9.67
CA ARG A 229 34.14 11.59 -9.81
C ARG A 229 34.80 10.73 -10.88
N GLN A 230 34.41 9.47 -11.02
CA GLN A 230 34.98 8.51 -11.95
C GLN A 230 34.64 8.91 -13.41
N SER A 231 33.38 9.29 -13.62
CA SER A 231 32.82 9.83 -14.87
C SER A 231 33.26 11.28 -15.18
N ARG A 232 33.90 11.96 -14.21
CA ARG A 232 34.45 13.34 -14.25
C ARG A 232 33.44 14.50 -14.16
N ILE A 233 32.15 14.25 -13.97
CA ILE A 233 31.13 15.31 -13.80
C ILE A 233 31.50 16.25 -12.64
N SER A 234 31.75 15.69 -11.46
CA SER A 234 31.98 16.45 -10.21
C SER A 234 33.15 17.44 -10.28
N ALA A 235 34.18 17.10 -11.05
CA ALA A 235 35.36 17.95 -11.25
C ALA A 235 35.07 19.25 -12.02
N THR A 236 33.90 19.38 -12.65
CA THR A 236 33.54 20.56 -13.45
C THR A 236 32.13 21.11 -13.17
N LEU A 237 31.31 20.42 -12.38
CA LEU A 237 29.96 20.85 -11.99
C LEU A 237 30.02 22.16 -11.17
N ILE A 238 30.75 22.16 -10.05
CA ILE A 238 30.94 23.33 -9.17
C ILE A 238 31.97 24.36 -9.73
N GLU A 239 32.68 24.06 -10.82
CA GLU A 239 33.63 25.01 -11.42
C GLU A 239 32.93 26.04 -12.31
N SER A 240 32.62 27.19 -11.70
CA SER A 240 32.28 28.45 -12.38
C SER A 240 33.48 29.00 -13.18
N ALA A 241 33.72 28.42 -14.35
CA ALA A 241 34.73 28.83 -15.31
C ALA A 241 34.37 30.14 -16.08
N ASP A 242 33.62 31.04 -15.45
CA ASP A 242 33.37 32.39 -15.98
C ASP A 242 34.65 33.23 -15.89
N PRO A 243 35.21 33.73 -17.02
CA PRO A 243 36.37 34.61 -16.98
C PRO A 243 36.06 36.02 -16.45
N ASP A 244 34.79 36.43 -16.37
CA ASP A 244 34.37 37.72 -15.85
C ASP A 244 33.98 37.66 -14.36
N ALA A 245 34.26 38.74 -13.64
CA ALA A 245 34.51 38.69 -12.20
C ALA A 245 33.26 38.70 -11.30
N LEU A 246 32.09 38.30 -11.79
CA LEU A 246 30.82 38.35 -11.05
C LEU A 246 30.71 37.22 -10.01
N GLN A 247 30.80 35.96 -10.42
CA GLN A 247 30.71 34.81 -9.50
C GLN A 247 31.90 34.76 -8.53
N LEU A 248 33.10 35.10 -9.00
CA LEU A 248 34.34 35.17 -8.21
C LEU A 248 34.34 36.23 -7.09
N ALA A 249 33.33 37.10 -7.01
CA ALA A 249 33.21 38.10 -5.94
C ALA A 249 32.54 37.57 -4.65
N ALA A 250 31.83 36.44 -4.72
CA ALA A 250 31.00 35.93 -3.62
C ALA A 250 31.38 34.48 -3.23
N PRO A 251 32.08 34.27 -2.10
CA PRO A 251 32.44 32.92 -1.62
C PRO A 251 31.26 31.97 -1.30
N ALA A 252 30.03 32.49 -1.30
CA ALA A 252 28.80 31.73 -1.07
C ALA A 252 28.25 31.03 -2.34
N LEU A 253 28.92 31.17 -3.49
CA LEU A 253 28.56 30.53 -4.76
C LEU A 253 29.50 29.36 -5.08
N ARG A 254 29.77 28.52 -4.07
CA ARG A 254 30.46 27.21 -4.18
C ARG A 254 29.48 26.08 -3.87
N ASN A 255 28.28 26.23 -4.42
CA ASN A 255 27.15 25.36 -4.25
C ASN A 255 26.97 24.52 -5.52
N ASP A 256 26.35 23.36 -5.39
CA ASP A 256 25.60 22.81 -6.51
C ASP A 256 24.31 23.63 -6.66
N ASN A 257 23.90 23.85 -7.90
CA ASN A 257 22.70 24.61 -8.24
C ASN A 257 22.00 23.95 -9.44
N SER A 258 22.24 22.65 -9.64
CA SER A 258 21.56 21.84 -10.63
C SER A 258 20.10 21.66 -10.25
N PHE A 259 19.22 21.72 -11.25
CA PHE A 259 17.79 21.56 -11.07
C PHE A 259 17.24 20.37 -11.86
N THR A 260 17.67 20.18 -13.12
CA THR A 260 17.12 19.13 -14.00
C THR A 260 18.23 18.45 -14.81
N PRO A 261 18.51 17.15 -14.59
CA PRO A 261 19.30 16.33 -15.51
C PRO A 261 18.43 15.89 -16.70
N ASN A 262 19.03 15.66 -17.85
CA ASN A 262 18.40 15.09 -19.04
C ASN A 262 19.47 14.29 -19.79
N PHE A 263 19.19 13.02 -20.10
CA PHE A 263 20.04 12.22 -20.99
C PHE A 263 19.52 12.28 -22.44
N ALA A 264 20.42 12.45 -23.41
CA ALA A 264 20.10 12.39 -24.85
C ALA A 264 21.37 12.18 -25.72
N ASP A 265 21.32 11.38 -26.79
CA ASP A 265 22.42 11.23 -27.77
C ASP A 265 22.49 12.47 -28.73
N ILE A 266 22.94 13.63 -28.23
CA ILE A 266 22.84 14.92 -28.95
C ILE A 266 23.79 15.07 -30.14
N ASP A 267 24.65 14.09 -30.42
CA ASP A 267 25.46 14.08 -31.64
C ASP A 267 25.44 12.77 -32.44
N SER A 268 24.48 11.91 -32.12
CA SER A 268 24.10 10.71 -32.87
C SER A 268 25.21 9.65 -32.98
N ASP A 269 26.19 9.65 -32.07
CA ASP A 269 27.23 8.61 -32.05
C ASP A 269 26.78 7.34 -31.31
N GLY A 270 25.82 7.45 -30.38
CA GLY A 270 25.14 6.35 -29.71
C GLY A 270 25.35 6.25 -28.21
N ASP A 271 26.27 7.02 -27.64
CA ASP A 271 26.41 7.15 -26.19
C ASP A 271 25.49 8.30 -25.73
N GLN A 272 24.63 8.11 -24.71
CA GLN A 272 23.80 9.22 -24.22
C GLN A 272 24.66 10.28 -23.51
N ASP A 273 24.47 11.54 -23.89
CA ASP A 273 25.10 12.72 -23.27
C ASP A 273 24.23 13.26 -22.14
N LEU A 274 24.84 13.94 -21.16
CA LEU A 274 24.12 14.55 -20.03
C LEU A 274 24.01 16.07 -20.21
N LEU A 275 22.77 16.55 -20.32
CA LEU A 275 22.40 17.96 -20.30
C LEU A 275 21.86 18.29 -18.91
N MET A 276 22.28 19.42 -18.35
CA MET A 276 21.98 19.78 -16.97
C MET A 276 21.51 21.24 -16.91
N ALA A 277 20.23 21.47 -16.67
CA ALA A 277 19.71 22.80 -16.34
C ALA A 277 20.14 23.17 -14.92
N ALA A 278 20.76 24.35 -14.75
CA ALA A 278 21.30 24.77 -13.47
C ALA A 278 21.40 26.31 -13.31
N ASP A 279 21.12 26.76 -12.10
CA ASP A 279 20.94 28.17 -11.72
C ASP A 279 22.21 29.02 -11.89
N PHE A 280 22.08 30.34 -11.83
CA PHE A 280 23.18 31.32 -11.84
C PHE A 280 24.25 31.11 -12.93
N ARG A 281 23.80 30.89 -14.17
CA ARG A 281 24.62 30.60 -15.37
C ARG A 281 25.44 29.31 -15.26
N THR A 282 25.03 28.36 -14.40
CA THR A 282 25.81 27.14 -14.20
C THR A 282 25.46 26.01 -15.17
N SER A 283 24.29 26.01 -15.84
CA SER A 283 23.79 24.98 -16.80
C SER A 283 24.87 24.34 -17.69
N GLN A 284 24.86 23.02 -17.88
CA GLN A 284 26.00 22.29 -18.47
C GLN A 284 25.56 21.31 -19.57
N VAL A 285 26.52 20.98 -20.41
CA VAL A 285 26.44 19.96 -21.46
C VAL A 285 27.70 19.11 -21.31
N PHE A 286 27.49 17.83 -21.08
CA PHE A 286 28.51 16.84 -20.79
C PHE A 286 28.45 15.77 -21.89
N ARG A 287 29.35 15.87 -22.88
CA ARG A 287 29.41 14.85 -23.92
C ARG A 287 30.05 13.56 -23.39
N ASN A 288 29.43 12.42 -23.62
CA ASN A 288 29.98 11.09 -23.33
C ASN A 288 31.22 10.82 -24.22
N ASN A 289 31.94 9.73 -23.96
CA ASN A 289 33.23 9.43 -24.61
C ASN A 289 33.41 7.93 -24.94
N GLY A 290 32.40 7.08 -24.77
CA GLY A 290 32.49 5.62 -24.92
C GLY A 290 33.51 4.97 -23.98
N ASP A 291 33.66 5.53 -22.78
CA ASP A 291 34.81 5.34 -21.87
C ASP A 291 34.39 5.42 -20.38
N SER A 292 33.07 5.30 -20.10
CA SER A 292 32.41 5.53 -18.80
C SER A 292 32.63 6.94 -18.23
N ARG A 293 32.74 7.95 -19.10
CA ARG A 293 33.14 9.31 -18.71
C ARG A 293 32.62 10.38 -19.64
N PHE A 294 32.49 11.57 -19.07
CA PHE A 294 32.07 12.77 -19.75
C PHE A 294 33.21 13.77 -19.98
N THR A 295 33.00 14.60 -21.01
CA THR A 295 33.79 15.77 -21.37
C THR A 295 32.82 16.96 -21.44
N LYS A 296 32.98 17.94 -20.54
CA LYS A 296 32.18 19.18 -20.55
C LYS A 296 32.43 19.97 -21.84
N THR A 297 31.41 20.13 -22.67
CA THR A 297 31.46 20.78 -24.00
C THR A 297 30.89 22.20 -24.02
N THR A 298 30.17 22.60 -22.97
CA THR A 298 29.43 23.88 -22.83
C THR A 298 30.19 25.13 -23.31
N ASP A 299 29.71 25.77 -24.40
CA ASP A 299 30.13 27.13 -24.75
C ASP A 299 29.27 28.17 -24.01
N ARG A 300 29.87 28.87 -23.04
CA ARG A 300 29.28 29.99 -22.28
C ARG A 300 28.93 31.23 -23.14
N ASN A 301 29.27 31.23 -24.42
CA ASN A 301 28.81 32.25 -25.38
C ASN A 301 27.48 31.88 -26.04
N VAL A 302 27.03 30.62 -25.90
CA VAL A 302 25.73 30.13 -26.38
C VAL A 302 24.84 29.81 -25.17
N ILE A 303 25.27 28.90 -24.30
CA ILE A 303 24.50 28.45 -23.13
C ILE A 303 24.48 29.57 -22.08
N ARG A 304 23.35 30.30 -22.04
CA ARG A 304 23.16 31.64 -21.47
C ARG A 304 21.76 31.85 -20.83
N ASP A 305 21.11 30.76 -20.45
CA ASP A 305 19.85 30.70 -19.68
C ASP A 305 19.83 31.59 -18.42
N GLN A 306 20.97 31.81 -17.77
CA GLN A 306 21.16 32.56 -16.52
C GLN A 306 20.54 31.93 -15.27
N ALA A 307 19.30 31.48 -15.34
CA ALA A 307 18.59 30.78 -14.27
C ALA A 307 17.86 29.57 -14.89
N GLY A 308 18.62 28.62 -15.44
CA GLY A 308 18.06 27.39 -16.00
C GLY A 308 17.44 26.55 -14.89
N MET A 309 16.13 26.32 -14.95
CA MET A 309 15.38 25.53 -13.96
C MET A 309 14.96 24.19 -14.57
N GLY A 310 13.94 24.19 -15.41
CA GLY A 310 13.52 23.06 -16.21
C GLY A 310 14.17 22.98 -17.58
N ALA A 311 14.08 21.81 -18.21
CA ALA A 311 14.62 21.49 -19.52
C ALA A 311 13.73 20.49 -20.26
N ALA A 312 13.48 20.73 -21.54
CA ALA A 312 12.86 19.76 -22.46
C ALA A 312 13.75 19.55 -23.68
N ILE A 313 13.73 18.34 -24.24
CA ILE A 313 14.53 17.94 -25.42
C ILE A 313 13.61 17.29 -26.46
N GLY A 314 13.80 17.65 -27.73
CA GLY A 314 13.06 17.11 -28.87
C GLY A 314 13.51 17.71 -30.21
N ASP A 315 13.27 16.96 -31.30
CA ASP A 315 13.40 17.39 -32.70
C ASP A 315 12.22 18.31 -33.04
N TYR A 316 12.38 19.63 -32.83
CA TYR A 316 11.27 20.59 -32.92
C TYR A 316 11.09 21.18 -34.33
N ASP A 317 12.14 21.20 -35.16
CA ASP A 317 12.09 21.66 -36.56
C ASP A 317 12.18 20.54 -37.61
N ASN A 318 12.13 19.27 -37.17
CA ASN A 318 12.08 18.07 -37.99
C ASN A 318 13.29 17.93 -38.94
N ASP A 319 14.46 18.37 -38.46
CA ASP A 319 15.79 18.20 -39.07
C ASP A 319 16.36 16.79 -38.80
N GLY A 320 16.03 16.22 -37.64
CA GLY A 320 16.38 14.86 -37.22
C GLY A 320 17.54 14.75 -36.22
N ASP A 321 18.03 15.86 -35.67
CA ASP A 321 18.80 15.85 -34.42
C ASP A 321 17.90 16.10 -33.18
N LEU A 322 18.48 16.48 -32.03
CA LEU A 322 17.73 16.79 -30.81
C LEU A 322 18.15 18.14 -30.25
N ASP A 323 17.18 19.05 -30.14
CA ASP A 323 17.36 20.40 -29.63
C ASP A 323 17.05 20.51 -28.13
N TRP A 324 17.49 21.60 -27.49
CA TRP A 324 17.34 21.79 -26.05
C TRP A 324 16.61 23.10 -25.71
N PHE A 325 15.42 22.98 -25.12
CA PHE A 325 14.70 24.10 -24.51
C PHE A 325 14.96 24.14 -23.00
N VAL A 326 15.24 25.33 -22.46
CA VAL A 326 15.51 25.56 -21.02
C VAL A 326 14.66 26.71 -20.51
N THR A 327 13.90 26.46 -19.44
CA THR A 327 13.08 27.50 -18.78
C THR A 327 13.92 28.40 -17.88
N SER A 328 13.58 29.68 -17.85
CA SER A 328 14.32 30.70 -17.10
C SER A 328 13.46 31.94 -16.81
N ILE A 329 13.90 32.73 -15.82
CA ILE A 329 13.25 33.97 -15.39
C ILE A 329 13.39 35.03 -16.48
N TYR A 330 12.28 35.50 -17.07
CA TYR A 330 12.22 36.66 -17.96
C TYR A 330 11.83 37.92 -17.19
N LYS A 331 12.59 39.01 -17.37
CA LYS A 331 12.44 40.25 -16.61
C LYS A 331 12.62 41.47 -17.51
N ILE A 332 11.60 42.33 -17.58
CA ILE A 332 11.65 43.55 -18.38
C ILE A 332 12.74 44.48 -17.84
N GLY A 333 13.79 44.65 -18.64
CA GLY A 333 14.92 45.56 -18.38
C GLY A 333 16.19 44.90 -17.83
N ALA A 334 16.25 43.56 -17.75
CA ALA A 334 17.51 42.84 -17.58
C ALA A 334 18.36 42.85 -18.88
N ASP A 335 19.66 42.55 -18.78
CA ASP A 335 20.54 42.38 -19.94
C ASP A 335 21.49 41.16 -19.87
N GLU A 336 22.29 40.94 -20.92
CA GLU A 336 23.19 39.77 -21.05
C GLU A 336 24.29 39.68 -19.97
N ASN A 337 24.37 40.63 -19.03
CA ASN A 337 25.33 40.67 -17.92
C ASN A 337 24.68 40.38 -16.54
N ASP A 338 23.35 40.33 -16.45
CA ASP A 338 22.65 39.99 -15.19
C ASP A 338 22.79 38.51 -14.83
N LEU A 339 22.66 38.17 -13.54
CA LEU A 339 22.69 36.76 -13.11
C LEU A 339 21.34 36.03 -13.29
N VAL A 340 20.26 36.77 -13.50
CA VAL A 340 18.88 36.28 -13.74
C VAL A 340 18.12 37.33 -14.57
N GLY A 341 17.08 36.91 -15.32
CA GLY A 341 16.14 37.84 -15.94
C GLY A 341 16.12 37.87 -17.48
N PHE A 342 17.00 37.13 -18.15
CA PHE A 342 17.08 37.10 -19.62
C PHE A 342 16.01 36.21 -20.28
N GLY A 343 15.34 35.35 -19.51
CA GLY A 343 14.26 34.47 -19.97
C GLY A 343 14.72 33.18 -20.64
N ASN A 344 13.72 32.31 -20.89
CA ASN A 344 13.82 31.00 -21.53
C ASN A 344 14.82 30.96 -22.70
N ARG A 345 15.35 29.78 -23.00
CA ARG A 345 16.25 29.52 -24.12
C ARG A 345 15.72 28.41 -25.00
N LEU A 346 15.85 28.57 -26.31
CA LEU A 346 15.80 27.48 -27.27
C LEU A 346 17.16 27.39 -27.95
N TYR A 347 17.82 26.24 -27.79
CA TYR A 347 19.14 25.95 -28.33
C TYR A 347 18.99 24.94 -29.48
N ASN A 348 19.12 25.42 -30.70
CA ASN A 348 19.10 24.59 -31.90
C ASN A 348 20.44 23.88 -32.06
N ASN A 349 20.47 22.58 -32.34
CA ASN A 349 21.69 21.77 -32.47
C ASN A 349 22.24 21.82 -33.93
N ASP A 350 23.24 20.99 -34.27
CA ASP A 350 23.79 20.86 -35.64
C ASP A 350 24.16 19.40 -36.03
N GLY A 351 23.58 18.43 -35.32
CA GLY A 351 23.87 17.00 -35.42
C GLY A 351 25.26 16.61 -34.91
N ALA A 352 26.01 17.56 -34.32
CA ALA A 352 27.34 17.33 -33.74
C ALA A 352 27.46 17.83 -32.28
N GLY A 353 26.34 18.13 -31.62
CA GLY A 353 26.28 18.64 -30.25
C GLY A 353 26.74 20.09 -30.12
N VAL A 354 26.65 20.88 -31.21
CA VAL A 354 27.13 22.27 -31.26
C VAL A 354 25.98 23.26 -31.36
N PHE A 355 25.35 23.51 -30.21
CA PHE A 355 24.20 24.39 -30.08
C PHE A 355 24.37 25.83 -30.58
N THR A 356 23.25 26.43 -31.00
CA THR A 356 23.04 27.85 -31.32
C THR A 356 21.79 28.36 -30.60
N ASP A 357 21.89 29.47 -29.87
CA ASP A 357 20.73 30.14 -29.26
C ASP A 357 19.88 30.81 -30.37
N VAL A 358 18.67 30.30 -30.59
CA VAL A 358 17.70 30.79 -31.58
C VAL A 358 16.49 31.51 -30.95
N THR A 359 16.51 31.67 -29.62
CA THR A 359 15.36 32.10 -28.80
C THR A 359 14.68 33.39 -29.30
N ASP A 360 15.46 34.40 -29.69
CA ASP A 360 14.97 35.69 -30.16
C ASP A 360 14.30 35.63 -31.55
N ASP A 361 14.75 34.72 -32.43
CA ASP A 361 14.15 34.50 -33.75
C ASP A 361 12.93 33.57 -33.66
N ALA A 362 12.96 32.58 -32.75
CA ALA A 362 11.86 31.66 -32.45
C ALA A 362 10.68 32.33 -31.71
N GLY A 363 10.97 33.30 -30.82
CA GLY A 363 9.98 34.11 -30.10
C GLY A 363 9.73 33.73 -28.64
N VAL A 364 10.33 32.63 -28.15
CA VAL A 364 9.97 31.96 -26.88
C VAL A 364 10.59 32.57 -25.61
N ALA A 365 11.36 33.66 -25.72
CA ALA A 365 12.13 34.23 -24.60
C ALA A 365 11.25 34.72 -23.41
N ASN A 366 10.03 35.18 -23.68
CA ASN A 366 9.11 35.75 -22.70
C ASN A 366 8.35 34.66 -21.92
N GLY A 367 9.09 33.84 -21.18
CA GLY A 367 8.52 32.76 -20.37
C GLY A 367 7.64 33.27 -19.24
N GLY A 368 8.20 34.10 -18.37
CA GLY A 368 7.64 34.41 -17.05
C GLY A 368 8.69 34.13 -15.98
N TRP A 369 8.30 33.57 -14.84
CA TRP A 369 9.22 32.81 -13.98
C TRP A 369 8.94 31.31 -14.16
N ALA A 370 9.55 30.72 -15.18
CA ALA A 370 9.20 29.40 -15.71
C ALA A 370 9.92 28.22 -15.02
N TRP A 371 9.21 27.10 -14.81
CA TRP A 371 9.71 25.89 -14.15
C TRP A 371 9.64 24.66 -15.08
N GLY A 372 8.86 23.63 -14.77
CA GLY A 372 8.66 22.47 -15.65
C GLY A 372 8.03 22.84 -17.00
N ALA A 373 8.34 22.04 -18.02
CA ALA A 373 7.90 22.20 -19.40
C ALA A 373 7.70 20.84 -20.10
N CYS A 374 7.07 20.84 -21.26
CA CYS A 374 7.09 19.69 -22.17
C CYS A 374 7.18 20.15 -23.62
N PHE A 375 7.79 19.31 -24.45
CA PHE A 375 7.54 19.31 -25.90
C PHE A 375 6.43 18.29 -26.16
N ALA A 376 5.39 18.68 -26.90
CA ALA A 376 4.29 17.82 -27.34
C ALA A 376 3.71 18.36 -28.64
N ASP A 377 2.95 17.55 -29.38
CA ASP A 377 2.23 17.95 -30.59
C ASP A 377 0.73 17.98 -30.24
N PHE A 378 0.21 19.15 -29.85
CA PHE A 378 -1.13 19.26 -29.26
C PHE A 378 -2.27 19.32 -30.28
N ASP A 379 -2.00 19.70 -31.53
CA ASP A 379 -2.99 19.71 -32.63
C ASP A 379 -2.73 18.68 -33.75
N ASN A 380 -1.77 17.79 -33.53
CA ASN A 380 -1.36 16.71 -34.43
C ASN A 380 -0.86 17.18 -35.81
N ASP A 381 -0.36 18.42 -35.95
CA ASP A 381 0.12 18.97 -37.24
C ASP A 381 1.51 18.45 -37.66
N GLY A 382 2.21 17.73 -36.78
CA GLY A 382 3.50 17.10 -37.02
C GLY A 382 4.71 17.93 -36.55
N TRP A 383 4.49 18.93 -35.70
CA TRP A 383 5.53 19.80 -35.15
C TRP A 383 5.38 19.91 -33.63
N LEU A 384 6.50 20.01 -32.91
CA LEU A 384 6.45 20.13 -31.45
C LEU A 384 6.15 21.57 -31.01
N ASP A 385 5.09 21.72 -30.22
CA ASP A 385 4.79 22.87 -29.38
C ASP A 385 5.61 22.83 -28.08
N ILE A 386 5.67 23.97 -27.37
CA ILE A 386 6.30 24.06 -26.05
C ILE A 386 5.27 24.56 -25.03
N PHE A 387 4.92 23.72 -24.05
CA PHE A 387 4.19 24.14 -22.85
C PHE A 387 5.14 24.34 -21.67
N HIS A 388 4.89 25.34 -20.80
CA HIS A 388 5.59 25.44 -19.51
C HIS A 388 4.77 26.13 -18.40
N VAL A 389 5.02 25.71 -17.16
CA VAL A 389 4.40 26.27 -15.95
C VAL A 389 5.24 27.41 -15.36
N ASN A 390 4.62 28.33 -14.61
CA ASN A 390 5.29 29.51 -14.06
C ASN A 390 4.91 29.74 -12.59
N GLY A 391 5.65 30.63 -11.91
CA GLY A 391 5.22 31.28 -10.67
C GLY A 391 6.32 31.46 -9.64
N TRP A 392 6.39 32.66 -9.03
CA TRP A 392 7.20 32.89 -7.82
C TRP A 392 6.54 33.84 -6.82
N ARG A 393 6.60 33.47 -5.52
CA ARG A 393 5.90 34.07 -4.39
C ARG A 393 6.32 35.49 -3.96
N GLU A 394 7.37 36.08 -4.55
CA GLU A 394 7.85 37.41 -4.14
C GLU A 394 7.12 38.56 -4.86
N GLU A 395 6.38 39.39 -4.10
CA GLU A 395 5.72 40.60 -4.63
C GLU A 395 6.73 41.63 -5.15
N SER A 396 6.63 41.95 -6.44
CA SER A 396 7.41 43.03 -7.06
C SER A 396 6.64 44.36 -7.12
N ALA A 397 7.33 45.44 -6.73
CA ALA A 397 6.79 46.80 -6.82
C ALA A 397 6.63 47.34 -8.26
N GLU A 398 7.19 46.64 -9.26
CA GLU A 398 6.99 46.91 -10.68
C GLU A 398 6.07 45.80 -11.25
N PRO A 399 4.77 46.07 -11.54
CA PRO A 399 3.78 45.02 -11.83
C PRO A 399 4.05 44.15 -13.07
N VAL A 400 4.99 44.54 -13.93
CA VAL A 400 5.40 43.79 -15.12
C VAL A 400 6.51 42.75 -14.84
N ASN A 401 7.04 42.74 -13.62
CA ASN A 401 8.05 41.81 -13.12
C ASN A 401 7.55 41.19 -11.80
N ASN A 402 6.24 40.90 -11.68
CA ASN A 402 5.59 40.37 -10.48
C ASN A 402 4.99 38.99 -10.80
N TYR A 403 5.51 37.95 -10.16
CA TYR A 403 5.32 36.55 -10.60
C TYR A 403 4.37 35.73 -9.71
N VAL A 404 3.71 36.39 -8.74
CA VAL A 404 2.78 35.79 -7.76
C VAL A 404 1.49 35.24 -8.39
N SER A 405 1.17 35.68 -9.61
CA SER A 405 0.05 35.16 -10.41
C SER A 405 0.41 35.18 -11.89
N ASP A 406 1.62 34.70 -12.20
CA ASP A 406 2.10 34.53 -13.56
C ASP A 406 1.42 33.31 -14.18
N GLN A 407 0.89 33.44 -15.40
CA GLN A 407 0.14 32.37 -16.04
C GLN A 407 1.09 31.29 -16.57
N VAL A 408 0.59 30.07 -16.81
CA VAL A 408 1.23 29.10 -17.72
C VAL A 408 1.45 29.69 -19.13
N ARG A 409 2.26 29.04 -19.96
CA ARG A 409 2.47 29.38 -21.39
C ARG A 409 2.31 28.16 -22.27
N LEU A 410 1.79 28.40 -23.47
CA LEU A 410 1.80 27.46 -24.58
C LEU A 410 2.28 28.21 -25.81
N PHE A 411 3.45 27.84 -26.30
CA PHE A 411 4.01 28.31 -27.55
C PHE A 411 3.65 27.30 -28.64
N GLN A 412 2.62 27.63 -29.43
CA GLN A 412 2.20 26.81 -30.56
C GLN A 412 3.12 27.05 -31.76
N SER A 413 3.57 25.97 -32.40
CA SER A 413 4.48 25.98 -33.54
C SER A 413 3.87 26.65 -34.76
N LYS A 414 4.73 26.94 -35.74
CA LYS A 414 4.36 27.59 -37.01
C LYS A 414 4.95 26.89 -38.23
N SER A 415 5.53 25.70 -38.05
CA SER A 415 6.28 24.93 -39.07
C SER A 415 7.46 25.66 -39.72
N ASP A 416 7.92 26.80 -39.17
CA ASP A 416 9.03 27.60 -39.71
C ASP A 416 10.07 28.03 -38.65
N GLY A 417 10.23 27.23 -37.60
CA GLY A 417 11.20 27.45 -36.51
C GLY A 417 10.83 28.59 -35.55
N ARG A 418 9.54 28.96 -35.52
CA ARG A 418 8.99 30.08 -34.73
C ARG A 418 7.67 29.67 -34.11
N PHE A 419 7.26 30.38 -33.06
CA PHE A 419 6.07 30.07 -32.28
C PHE A 419 5.18 31.31 -32.08
N ASP A 420 3.88 31.10 -31.84
CA ASP A 420 2.98 32.10 -31.26
C ASP A 420 2.60 31.66 -29.83
N GLU A 421 2.49 32.59 -28.88
CA GLU A 421 2.02 32.28 -27.51
C GLU A 421 0.48 32.34 -27.46
N VAL A 422 -0.15 31.24 -27.06
CA VAL A 422 -1.60 31.03 -27.24
C VAL A 422 -2.34 30.57 -25.97
N ALA A 423 -1.69 30.36 -24.82
CA ALA A 423 -2.32 29.70 -23.65
C ALA A 423 -3.67 30.31 -23.25
N THR A 424 -3.77 31.65 -23.24
CA THR A 424 -5.01 32.36 -22.90
C THR A 424 -6.13 32.18 -23.94
N GLU A 425 -5.79 31.96 -25.21
CA GLU A 425 -6.76 31.74 -26.30
C GLU A 425 -7.17 30.25 -26.36
N SER A 426 -6.27 29.34 -25.97
CA SER A 426 -6.53 27.90 -25.85
C SER A 426 -7.23 27.46 -24.56
N GLY A 427 -7.38 28.33 -23.55
CA GLY A 427 -8.08 28.04 -22.29
C GLY A 427 -7.17 27.74 -21.08
N LEU A 428 -5.89 27.50 -21.31
CA LEU A 428 -4.85 27.28 -20.31
C LEU A 428 -4.60 28.56 -19.50
N THR A 429 -5.22 28.65 -18.32
CA THR A 429 -5.41 29.90 -17.57
C THR A 429 -4.87 29.90 -16.13
N ASP A 430 -4.33 28.75 -15.68
CA ASP A 430 -3.68 28.55 -14.39
C ASP A 430 -2.55 29.56 -14.10
N LYS A 431 -2.46 29.91 -12.81
CA LYS A 431 -1.64 30.97 -12.20
C LYS A 431 -1.13 30.58 -10.79
N GLY A 432 -1.21 29.31 -10.41
CA GLY A 432 -0.63 28.82 -9.15
C GLY A 432 0.90 28.86 -9.16
N GLN A 433 1.53 28.36 -8.10
CA GLN A 433 2.99 28.23 -8.05
C GLN A 433 3.44 26.90 -8.68
N GLY A 434 3.31 26.79 -10.00
CA GLY A 434 3.55 25.57 -10.76
C GLY A 434 5.02 25.12 -10.72
N ARG A 435 5.26 23.80 -10.63
CA ARG A 435 6.60 23.20 -10.55
C ARG A 435 6.80 22.11 -11.59
N GLY A 436 6.32 20.90 -11.34
CA GLY A 436 6.38 19.77 -12.28
C GLY A 436 5.17 19.73 -13.23
N VAL A 437 5.37 19.17 -14.41
CA VAL A 437 4.33 18.95 -15.44
C VAL A 437 4.54 17.60 -16.14
N ALA A 438 3.45 16.90 -16.41
CA ALA A 438 3.38 15.76 -17.33
C ALA A 438 2.44 16.10 -18.50
N CYS A 439 2.75 15.59 -19.68
CA CYS A 439 1.96 15.77 -20.91
C CYS A 439 1.80 14.40 -21.59
N PHE A 440 0.57 13.89 -21.69
CA PHE A 440 0.23 12.54 -22.14
C PHE A 440 -1.24 12.46 -22.59
N ASP A 441 -1.64 11.41 -23.31
CA ASP A 441 -3.03 11.11 -23.68
C ASP A 441 -3.68 10.33 -22.51
N ALA A 442 -4.64 10.91 -21.79
CA ALA A 442 -5.13 10.33 -20.52
C ALA A 442 -6.47 9.57 -20.62
N ASP A 443 -7.30 9.86 -21.63
CA ASP A 443 -8.53 9.10 -21.94
C ASP A 443 -8.47 8.28 -23.25
N ASN A 444 -7.25 8.10 -23.80
CA ASN A 444 -6.92 7.32 -25.02
C ASN A 444 -7.71 7.79 -26.27
N ASP A 445 -8.06 9.08 -26.32
CA ASP A 445 -8.86 9.71 -27.38
C ASP A 445 -8.02 9.99 -28.64
N GLY A 446 -6.72 10.29 -28.44
CA GLY A 446 -5.77 10.58 -29.51
C GLY A 446 -5.28 12.02 -29.59
N ASP A 447 -5.41 12.84 -28.55
CA ASP A 447 -4.67 14.09 -28.37
C ASP A 447 -4.00 14.18 -26.98
N ILE A 448 -3.15 15.19 -26.77
CA ILE A 448 -2.29 15.28 -25.57
C ILE A 448 -2.87 16.25 -24.54
N ASP A 449 -3.02 15.76 -23.31
CA ASP A 449 -3.41 16.51 -22.12
C ASP A 449 -2.22 17.12 -21.36
N ILE A 450 -2.53 17.93 -20.35
CA ILE A 450 -1.54 18.62 -19.51
C ILE A 450 -1.91 18.49 -18.03
N LEU A 451 -1.01 17.92 -17.23
CA LEU A 451 -1.19 17.73 -15.79
C LEU A 451 -0.09 18.44 -14.99
N ILE A 452 -0.48 19.28 -14.03
CA ILE A 452 0.38 20.25 -13.34
C ILE A 452 0.40 20.01 -11.83
N THR A 453 1.59 20.08 -11.22
CA THR A 453 1.74 20.26 -9.76
C THR A 453 1.95 21.72 -9.38
N ASN A 454 1.06 22.24 -8.55
CA ASN A 454 1.26 23.50 -7.83
C ASN A 454 1.89 23.24 -6.46
N SER A 455 2.69 24.21 -6.00
CA SER A 455 3.46 24.14 -4.74
C SER A 455 2.85 24.96 -3.58
N ASP A 456 1.70 25.61 -3.81
CA ASP A 456 0.96 26.41 -2.84
C ASP A 456 -0.58 26.21 -2.89
N ASP A 457 -1.04 25.12 -3.51
CA ASP A 457 -2.47 24.80 -3.68
C ASP A 457 -2.79 23.34 -3.27
N ASP A 458 -4.02 23.11 -2.81
CA ASP A 458 -4.56 21.86 -2.27
C ASP A 458 -5.20 20.97 -3.38
N HIS A 459 -4.71 21.06 -4.61
CA HIS A 459 -5.11 20.18 -5.72
C HIS A 459 -4.01 20.01 -6.79
N LEU A 460 -4.13 18.96 -7.62
CA LEU A 460 -3.48 18.91 -8.94
C LEU A 460 -4.32 19.71 -9.93
N VAL A 461 -3.70 20.28 -10.97
CA VAL A 461 -4.44 20.97 -12.05
C VAL A 461 -4.32 20.16 -13.33
N PHE A 462 -5.42 19.55 -13.75
CA PHE A 462 -5.53 18.71 -14.93
C PHE A 462 -6.33 19.43 -16.03
N TYR A 463 -5.67 19.72 -17.14
CA TYR A 463 -6.26 20.24 -18.36
C TYR A 463 -6.38 19.11 -19.38
N ARG A 464 -7.61 18.63 -19.60
CA ARG A 464 -7.87 17.80 -20.77
C ARG A 464 -7.96 18.66 -22.01
N ASN A 465 -7.41 18.19 -23.10
CA ASN A 465 -7.63 18.73 -24.43
C ASN A 465 -9.08 18.39 -24.87
N ASP A 466 -9.69 19.28 -25.64
CA ASP A 466 -11.05 19.19 -26.18
C ASP A 466 -11.03 19.63 -27.67
N THR A 467 -9.86 19.53 -28.32
CA THR A 467 -9.67 20.07 -29.66
C THR A 467 -10.28 19.13 -30.70
N VAL A 468 -11.15 19.65 -31.56
CA VAL A 468 -11.82 18.83 -32.58
C VAL A 468 -10.89 18.56 -33.76
N LEU A 469 -9.96 17.62 -33.56
CA LEU A 469 -8.94 17.26 -34.55
C LEU A 469 -9.54 16.47 -35.73
N THR A 470 -8.91 16.64 -36.90
CA THR A 470 -9.12 15.80 -38.09
C THR A 470 -7.83 15.20 -38.64
N ASP A 471 -6.72 15.61 -38.04
CA ASP A 471 -5.39 15.09 -38.25
C ASP A 471 -5.19 13.86 -37.34
N ARG A 472 -3.99 13.29 -37.33
CA ARG A 472 -3.77 11.89 -36.97
C ARG A 472 -2.53 11.75 -36.11
N TYR A 473 -2.52 10.74 -35.24
CA TYR A 473 -1.41 10.45 -34.33
C TYR A 473 -0.87 9.01 -34.52
N LEU A 474 0.23 8.70 -33.85
CA LEU A 474 0.71 7.34 -33.62
C LEU A 474 1.46 7.32 -32.28
N THR A 475 1.00 6.50 -31.35
CA THR A 475 1.68 6.26 -30.07
C THR A 475 2.52 4.99 -30.17
N ILE A 476 3.78 5.06 -29.73
CA ILE A 476 4.75 3.96 -29.86
C ILE A 476 5.31 3.61 -28.49
N ARG A 477 4.96 2.40 -28.02
CA ARG A 477 5.59 1.72 -26.88
C ARG A 477 6.68 0.77 -27.38
N LEU A 478 7.70 0.54 -26.57
CA LEU A 478 8.84 -0.31 -26.90
C LEU A 478 8.91 -1.47 -25.89
N GLU A 479 9.35 -2.65 -26.35
CA GLU A 479 9.48 -3.83 -25.49
C GLU A 479 10.59 -3.64 -24.43
N ASN A 480 10.22 -3.70 -23.15
CA ASN A 480 11.06 -3.51 -21.96
C ASN A 480 11.75 -2.12 -21.92
N ASP A 481 10.96 -1.05 -22.05
CA ASP A 481 11.31 0.37 -21.87
C ASP A 481 12.81 0.74 -22.03
N PRO A 482 13.37 0.53 -23.24
CA PRO A 482 14.79 0.66 -23.53
C PRO A 482 15.21 2.14 -23.54
N ILE A 483 15.51 2.69 -22.38
CA ILE A 483 15.91 4.09 -22.22
C ILE A 483 17.11 4.41 -23.15
N GLY A 484 17.02 5.53 -23.88
CA GLY A 484 17.95 5.89 -24.96
C GLY A 484 17.60 5.31 -26.33
N ALA A 485 16.56 4.48 -26.47
CA ALA A 485 16.07 4.07 -27.77
C ALA A 485 15.52 5.27 -28.56
N ARG A 486 16.02 5.44 -29.79
CA ARG A 486 15.61 6.51 -30.70
C ARG A 486 14.65 5.98 -31.75
N VAL A 487 13.49 6.61 -31.86
CA VAL A 487 12.46 6.28 -32.84
C VAL A 487 12.37 7.38 -33.88
N THR A 488 12.44 7.00 -35.16
CA THR A 488 12.19 7.86 -36.31
C THR A 488 10.91 7.43 -36.99
N VAL A 489 9.94 8.33 -37.10
CA VAL A 489 8.70 8.13 -37.84
C VAL A 489 8.72 8.96 -39.11
N THR A 490 8.40 8.34 -40.25
CA THR A 490 8.41 8.97 -41.58
C THR A 490 7.04 8.86 -42.24
N SER A 491 6.45 10.00 -42.58
CA SER A 491 5.20 10.13 -43.33
C SER A 491 5.39 11.08 -44.53
N ASP A 492 4.75 12.25 -44.53
CA ASP A 492 5.11 13.39 -45.40
C ASP A 492 6.27 14.22 -44.79
N THR A 493 6.45 14.16 -43.47
CA THR A 493 7.64 14.65 -42.73
C THR A 493 8.46 13.48 -42.15
N SER A 494 9.61 13.76 -41.56
CA SER A 494 10.40 12.82 -40.76
C SER A 494 10.55 13.44 -39.37
N GLN A 495 10.31 12.66 -38.32
CA GLN A 495 10.35 13.15 -36.94
C GLN A 495 11.15 12.19 -36.07
N VAL A 496 11.95 12.71 -35.15
CA VAL A 496 12.76 11.94 -34.20
C VAL A 496 12.27 12.17 -32.76
N ARG A 497 12.15 11.07 -32.00
CA ARG A 497 11.95 11.09 -30.54
C ARG A 497 12.88 10.08 -29.89
N GLU A 498 13.20 10.27 -28.62
CA GLU A 498 14.09 9.38 -27.84
C GLU A 498 13.47 9.12 -26.46
N LEU A 499 13.37 7.83 -26.12
CA LEU A 499 12.75 7.34 -24.88
C LEU A 499 13.65 7.65 -23.67
N ARG A 500 13.10 8.29 -22.63
CA ARG A 500 13.85 8.86 -21.51
C ARG A 500 13.07 8.73 -20.21
N ALA A 501 13.71 8.16 -19.19
CA ALA A 501 13.18 8.10 -17.83
C ALA A 501 13.62 9.36 -17.04
N GLY A 502 12.64 10.16 -16.65
CA GLY A 502 12.81 11.56 -16.19
C GLY A 502 12.76 12.54 -17.36
N SER A 503 11.78 13.47 -17.34
CA SER A 503 11.51 14.38 -18.47
C SER A 503 11.80 15.84 -18.15
N ASN A 504 11.54 16.32 -16.93
CA ASN A 504 11.75 17.72 -16.56
C ASN A 504 11.91 17.94 -15.03
N PHE A 505 11.96 19.21 -14.64
CA PHE A 505 12.02 19.69 -13.26
C PHE A 505 10.89 19.10 -12.43
N LEU A 506 11.26 18.23 -11.49
CA LEU A 506 10.35 17.50 -10.60
C LEU A 506 9.32 16.61 -11.32
N SER A 507 9.52 16.27 -12.60
CA SER A 507 8.54 15.46 -13.32
C SER A 507 9.06 14.49 -14.39
N GLN A 508 8.20 13.50 -14.65
CA GLN A 508 8.36 12.48 -15.68
C GLN A 508 7.10 12.36 -16.53
N ASN A 509 7.30 12.29 -17.84
CA ASN A 509 6.29 11.88 -18.82
C ASN A 509 6.33 10.35 -18.99
N PRO A 510 5.27 9.74 -19.54
CA PRO A 510 5.23 8.29 -19.78
C PRO A 510 6.38 7.76 -20.61
N LEU A 511 6.65 6.45 -20.47
CA LEU A 511 7.66 5.72 -21.24
C LEU A 511 7.15 5.31 -22.63
N GLU A 512 6.38 6.19 -23.27
CA GLU A 512 5.85 6.03 -24.62
C GLU A 512 6.12 7.26 -25.50
N LEU A 513 6.15 7.05 -26.81
CA LEU A 513 6.55 8.07 -27.78
C LEU A 513 5.41 8.42 -28.72
N TYR A 514 4.85 9.61 -28.51
CA TYR A 514 3.75 10.16 -29.30
C TYR A 514 4.25 10.96 -30.52
N PHE A 515 3.56 10.80 -31.65
CA PHE A 515 3.83 11.50 -32.91
C PHE A 515 2.52 11.97 -33.55
N GLY A 516 2.34 13.28 -33.72
CA GLY A 516 1.35 13.80 -34.65
C GLY A 516 1.82 13.65 -36.10
N LEU A 517 0.90 13.38 -37.02
CA LEU A 517 1.17 12.93 -38.39
C LEU A 517 0.35 13.70 -39.44
N ALA A 518 -0.28 14.81 -39.05
CA ALA A 518 -1.19 15.59 -39.88
C ALA A 518 -2.23 14.67 -40.59
N SER A 519 -2.44 14.87 -41.89
CA SER A 519 -3.41 14.10 -42.68
C SER A 519 -2.94 12.71 -43.14
N ALA A 520 -1.73 12.24 -42.77
CA ALA A 520 -1.13 11.04 -43.34
C ALA A 520 -1.82 9.74 -42.88
N GLU A 521 -2.34 8.92 -43.80
CA GLU A 521 -3.09 7.68 -43.44
C GLU A 521 -2.19 6.51 -42.97
N ALA A 522 -0.87 6.62 -43.10
CA ALA A 522 0.12 5.63 -42.67
C ALA A 522 1.53 6.24 -42.55
N ALA A 523 2.40 5.61 -41.77
CA ALA A 523 3.82 5.98 -41.62
C ALA A 523 4.76 4.75 -41.68
N ASP A 524 6.05 4.99 -41.93
CA ASP A 524 7.14 4.03 -41.73
C ASP A 524 7.84 4.34 -40.40
N VAL A 525 8.21 3.31 -39.63
CA VAL A 525 8.80 3.44 -38.28
C VAL A 525 10.15 2.72 -38.24
N LEU A 526 11.19 3.42 -37.77
CA LEU A 526 12.52 2.89 -37.52
C LEU A 526 12.87 3.12 -36.04
N VAL A 527 13.17 2.04 -35.31
CA VAL A 527 13.72 2.10 -33.95
C VAL A 527 15.20 1.76 -34.00
N ARG A 528 16.05 2.61 -33.42
CA ARG A 528 17.45 2.32 -33.04
C ARG A 528 17.46 2.06 -31.54
N TRP A 529 17.85 0.85 -31.16
CA TRP A 529 17.96 0.43 -29.76
C TRP A 529 19.33 0.86 -29.17
N PRO A 530 19.49 0.97 -27.83
CA PRO A 530 20.76 1.38 -27.22
C PRO A 530 21.94 0.49 -27.61
N ASP A 531 21.71 -0.81 -27.77
CA ASP A 531 22.71 -1.79 -28.27
C ASP A 531 23.13 -1.61 -29.75
N GLY A 532 22.59 -0.60 -30.43
CA GLY A 532 22.85 -0.30 -31.84
C GLY A 532 22.15 -1.22 -32.84
N SER A 533 21.28 -2.13 -32.38
CA SER A 533 20.37 -2.88 -33.25
C SER A 533 19.20 -2.03 -33.73
N THR A 534 18.42 -2.54 -34.70
CA THR A 534 17.33 -1.77 -35.33
C THR A 534 16.10 -2.61 -35.63
N SER A 535 14.91 -2.09 -35.28
CA SER A 535 13.61 -2.62 -35.72
C SER A 535 13.02 -1.71 -36.82
N GLU A 536 12.50 -2.29 -37.90
CA GLU A 536 11.85 -1.58 -39.01
C GLU A 536 10.40 -2.06 -39.19
N MET A 537 9.44 -1.15 -39.15
CA MET A 537 8.05 -1.37 -39.59
C MET A 537 7.72 -0.44 -40.76
N ASN A 538 6.92 -0.90 -41.72
CA ASN A 538 6.61 -0.15 -42.94
C ASN A 538 5.09 -0.13 -43.15
N ASN A 539 4.52 1.02 -43.53
CA ASN A 539 3.08 1.24 -43.70
C ASN A 539 2.28 0.84 -42.44
N VAL A 540 2.70 1.36 -41.29
CA VAL A 540 1.95 1.33 -40.01
C VAL A 540 0.71 2.23 -40.14
N SER A 541 -0.43 1.82 -39.58
CA SER A 541 -1.65 2.63 -39.52
C SER A 541 -1.51 3.79 -38.52
N THR A 542 -2.23 4.90 -38.73
CA THR A 542 -2.33 5.97 -37.72
C THR A 542 -3.63 5.85 -36.91
N ASN A 543 -3.69 6.61 -35.81
CA ASN A 543 -4.76 6.59 -34.80
C ASN A 543 -4.84 5.18 -34.18
N ASP A 544 -3.70 4.75 -33.66
CA ASP A 544 -3.41 3.41 -33.17
C ASP A 544 -2.23 3.53 -32.17
N THR A 545 -2.17 2.63 -31.19
CA THR A 545 -1.03 2.52 -30.25
C THR A 545 -0.32 1.20 -30.51
N ILE A 546 0.98 1.25 -30.80
CA ILE A 546 1.76 0.07 -31.19
C ILE A 546 2.85 -0.28 -30.18
N LEU A 547 3.03 -1.57 -29.93
CA LEU A 547 4.21 -2.12 -29.26
C LEU A 547 5.22 -2.59 -30.31
N VAL A 548 6.47 -2.09 -30.23
CA VAL A 548 7.57 -2.48 -31.12
C VAL A 548 8.55 -3.41 -30.40
N PRO A 549 8.64 -4.70 -30.79
CA PRO A 549 9.57 -5.65 -30.18
C PRO A 549 11.00 -5.51 -30.68
N ARG A 550 11.94 -6.00 -29.87
CA ARG A 550 13.38 -5.97 -30.07
C ARG A 550 13.82 -6.98 -31.16
N PRO A 551 14.91 -6.73 -31.90
CA PRO A 551 15.28 -7.60 -33.02
C PRO A 551 15.71 -9.00 -32.57
N ALA A 552 14.94 -10.03 -32.96
CA ALA A 552 15.25 -11.44 -32.67
C ALA A 552 16.60 -11.87 -33.27
N GLY A 553 17.67 -11.77 -32.47
CA GLY A 553 19.03 -12.04 -32.91
C GLY A 553 20.18 -11.59 -32.00
N SER A 554 19.93 -10.86 -30.90
CA SER A 554 20.95 -10.77 -29.82
C SER A 554 21.24 -12.17 -29.25
N SER A 555 22.46 -12.40 -28.77
CA SER A 555 22.87 -13.67 -28.16
C SER A 555 22.83 -13.67 -26.64
N THR A 556 22.63 -12.50 -26.01
CA THR A 556 22.38 -12.40 -24.58
C THR A 556 20.88 -12.56 -24.29
N SER A 557 20.58 -13.40 -23.31
CA SER A 557 19.28 -13.48 -22.63
C SER A 557 19.39 -12.76 -21.29
N ARG A 558 18.46 -11.83 -21.00
CA ARG A 558 18.33 -11.30 -19.64
C ARG A 558 17.60 -12.35 -18.79
N LEU A 559 18.20 -12.73 -17.68
CA LEU A 559 17.57 -13.54 -16.66
C LEU A 559 17.17 -12.64 -15.50
N ILE A 560 15.90 -12.71 -15.17
CA ILE A 560 15.25 -11.95 -14.10
C ILE A 560 14.99 -12.90 -12.93
N VAL A 561 15.19 -12.43 -11.70
CA VAL A 561 15.11 -13.28 -10.49
C VAL A 561 14.33 -12.57 -9.37
N ASP A 562 13.02 -12.42 -9.58
CA ASP A 562 12.08 -11.90 -8.58
C ASP A 562 12.28 -12.62 -7.22
N ALA A 563 12.52 -11.80 -6.19
CA ALA A 563 12.83 -12.20 -4.82
C ALA A 563 14.04 -13.14 -4.66
N GLY A 564 15.09 -12.92 -5.44
CA GLY A 564 16.37 -13.59 -5.27
C GLY A 564 17.52 -12.96 -6.05
N THR A 565 18.63 -13.68 -6.14
CA THR A 565 19.88 -13.22 -6.77
C THR A 565 20.39 -14.23 -7.79
N GLY A 566 21.24 -13.77 -8.72
CA GLY A 566 21.82 -14.60 -9.79
C GLY A 566 21.31 -14.32 -11.20
N GLY A 567 20.58 -13.21 -11.38
CA GLY A 567 20.10 -12.68 -12.67
C GLY A 567 21.16 -11.94 -13.48
N GLY A 568 20.70 -11.07 -14.39
CA GLY A 568 21.53 -10.32 -15.34
C GLY A 568 21.61 -10.93 -16.74
N GLN A 569 22.55 -10.49 -17.57
CA GLN A 569 22.72 -10.96 -18.96
C GLN A 569 23.63 -12.20 -19.07
N PHE A 570 23.15 -13.23 -19.78
CA PHE A 570 23.87 -14.49 -20.01
C PHE A 570 23.88 -14.94 -21.48
N ASP A 571 24.89 -15.70 -21.91
CA ASP A 571 24.87 -16.37 -23.21
C ASP A 571 23.81 -17.50 -23.19
N ALA A 572 23.00 -17.64 -24.25
CA ALA A 572 21.94 -18.65 -24.29
C ALA A 572 22.45 -20.10 -24.06
N GLY A 573 21.92 -20.78 -23.04
CA GLY A 573 22.38 -22.09 -22.59
C GLY A 573 23.55 -22.09 -21.59
N GLU A 574 23.97 -20.92 -21.09
CA GLU A 574 24.81 -20.78 -19.89
C GLU A 574 24.06 -21.25 -18.63
N GLN A 575 24.82 -21.48 -17.55
CA GLN A 575 24.26 -21.90 -16.26
C GLN A 575 24.72 -20.97 -15.14
N THR A 576 23.74 -20.45 -14.39
CA THR A 576 23.93 -19.58 -13.22
C THR A 576 23.31 -20.23 -11.98
N THR A 577 23.74 -19.80 -10.79
CA THR A 577 23.18 -20.25 -9.52
C THR A 577 22.22 -19.19 -9.00
N LEU A 578 20.95 -19.56 -8.83
CA LEU A 578 19.96 -18.69 -8.22
C LEU A 578 19.94 -18.92 -6.72
N VAL A 579 19.86 -17.85 -5.94
CA VAL A 579 19.72 -17.90 -4.48
C VAL A 579 18.55 -17.03 -4.09
N ALA A 580 17.51 -17.64 -3.53
CA ALA A 580 16.29 -16.97 -3.09
C ALA A 580 16.58 -16.10 -1.86
N ASP A 581 15.85 -15.00 -1.74
CA ASP A 581 15.91 -14.11 -0.58
C ASP A 581 15.57 -14.85 0.72
N THR A 582 15.98 -14.24 1.84
CA THR A 582 15.56 -14.71 3.16
C THR A 582 14.05 -14.49 3.31
N PRO A 583 13.25 -15.54 3.57
CA PRO A 583 11.81 -15.39 3.75
C PRO A 583 11.47 -14.36 4.84
N PRO A 584 10.39 -13.58 4.67
CA PRO A 584 9.82 -12.77 5.76
C PRO A 584 9.51 -13.60 7.01
N ALA A 585 9.40 -12.94 8.17
CA ALA A 585 8.94 -13.60 9.39
C ALA A 585 7.57 -14.27 9.17
N GLY A 586 7.43 -15.51 9.63
CA GLY A 586 6.23 -16.34 9.39
C GLY A 586 6.16 -17.02 8.01
N TYR A 587 7.06 -16.74 7.07
CA TYR A 587 7.07 -17.34 5.74
C TYR A 587 8.19 -18.36 5.53
N PHE A 588 7.98 -19.24 4.55
CA PHE A 588 8.93 -20.27 4.11
C PHE A 588 9.07 -20.21 2.59
N PHE A 589 10.29 -20.34 2.07
CA PHE A 589 10.51 -20.56 0.63
C PHE A 589 9.82 -21.87 0.21
N SER A 590 9.02 -21.83 -0.86
CA SER A 590 8.32 -22.99 -1.40
C SER A 590 9.02 -23.57 -2.63
N HIS A 591 9.20 -22.76 -3.66
CA HIS A 591 9.76 -23.18 -4.95
C HIS A 591 10.14 -22.01 -5.85
N TRP A 592 11.08 -22.26 -6.75
CA TRP A 592 11.27 -21.43 -7.93
C TRP A 592 10.18 -21.73 -8.97
N HIS A 593 9.52 -20.69 -9.47
CA HIS A 593 8.78 -20.74 -10.73
C HIS A 593 9.65 -20.12 -11.82
N ALA A 594 9.64 -20.67 -13.03
CA ALA A 594 10.38 -20.14 -14.18
C ALA A 594 9.51 -20.26 -15.43
N GLU A 595 9.38 -19.18 -16.19
CA GLU A 595 8.57 -19.15 -17.42
C GLU A 595 9.21 -20.02 -18.52
N ALA A 596 10.53 -19.92 -18.66
CA ALA A 596 11.34 -20.66 -19.60
C ALA A 596 12.61 -21.25 -18.94
N GLY A 597 13.48 -21.87 -19.73
CA GLY A 597 14.73 -22.48 -19.26
C GLY A 597 14.55 -23.80 -18.48
N VAL A 598 15.51 -24.13 -17.61
CA VAL A 598 15.50 -25.36 -16.80
C VAL A 598 16.12 -25.14 -15.42
N LEU A 599 15.35 -25.45 -14.36
CA LEU A 599 15.79 -25.51 -12.96
C LEU A 599 16.24 -26.93 -12.59
N ASP A 600 17.46 -27.11 -12.08
CA ASP A 600 17.99 -28.43 -11.65
C ASP A 600 17.35 -28.91 -10.33
N SER A 601 16.87 -27.99 -9.48
CA SER A 601 16.22 -28.30 -8.19
C SER A 601 15.28 -27.16 -7.77
N PRO A 602 14.04 -27.07 -8.28
CA PRO A 602 13.13 -25.95 -8.01
C PRO A 602 12.72 -25.81 -6.54
N PHE A 603 12.70 -26.90 -5.76
CA PHE A 603 12.37 -26.92 -4.33
C PHE A 603 13.60 -26.74 -3.42
N SER A 604 14.55 -25.90 -3.85
CA SER A 604 15.79 -25.59 -3.13
C SER A 604 16.08 -24.10 -3.26
N SER A 605 16.26 -23.40 -2.13
CA SER A 605 16.51 -21.96 -2.13
C SER A 605 17.82 -21.57 -2.81
N GLU A 606 18.81 -22.47 -2.86
CA GLU A 606 19.94 -22.41 -3.80
C GLU A 606 19.71 -23.45 -4.92
N THR A 607 19.72 -23.02 -6.18
CA THR A 607 19.50 -23.92 -7.34
C THR A 607 20.36 -23.54 -8.53
N LEU A 608 20.59 -24.48 -9.45
CA LEU A 608 21.25 -24.20 -10.73
C LEU A 608 20.17 -24.01 -11.81
N TYR A 609 20.26 -22.91 -12.54
CA TYR A 609 19.38 -22.59 -13.65
C TYR A 609 20.14 -22.63 -14.98
N THR A 610 19.48 -23.09 -16.05
CA THR A 610 20.02 -23.10 -17.41
C THR A 610 19.22 -22.13 -18.27
N VAL A 611 19.89 -21.07 -18.72
CA VAL A 611 19.26 -19.93 -19.39
C VAL A 611 18.74 -20.34 -20.79
N PRO A 612 17.52 -19.93 -21.19
CA PRO A 612 16.95 -20.20 -22.52
C PRO A 612 17.60 -19.31 -23.62
N ASN A 613 16.89 -19.08 -24.72
CA ASN A 613 17.28 -18.15 -25.80
C ASN A 613 16.21 -17.05 -25.96
N GLU A 614 15.66 -16.61 -24.84
CA GLU A 614 14.70 -15.51 -24.68
C GLU A 614 14.95 -14.84 -23.31
N THR A 615 14.40 -13.66 -23.06
CA THR A 615 14.31 -13.12 -21.69
C THR A 615 13.33 -13.98 -20.89
N THR A 616 13.51 -14.08 -19.56
CA THR A 616 12.67 -14.94 -18.71
C THR A 616 12.72 -14.49 -17.25
N VAL A 617 11.56 -14.52 -16.59
CA VAL A 617 11.41 -14.33 -15.15
C VAL A 617 11.55 -15.67 -14.41
N VAL A 618 12.19 -15.64 -13.24
CA VAL A 618 12.35 -16.77 -12.33
C VAL A 618 12.07 -16.37 -10.86
N THR A 619 10.79 -16.29 -10.49
CA THR A 619 10.31 -15.93 -9.14
C THR A 619 10.64 -16.98 -8.07
N ALA A 620 11.23 -16.55 -6.96
CA ALA A 620 11.21 -17.29 -5.69
C ALA A 620 9.83 -17.16 -5.02
N ASN A 621 9.09 -18.26 -4.93
CA ASN A 621 7.79 -18.28 -4.26
C ASN A 621 7.96 -18.54 -2.75
N TYR A 622 7.15 -17.87 -1.94
CA TYR A 622 7.08 -18.03 -0.48
C TYR A 622 5.66 -18.34 -0.03
N LEU A 623 5.51 -19.07 1.07
CA LEU A 623 4.22 -19.42 1.67
C LEU A 623 4.22 -19.17 3.19
N PRO A 624 3.10 -18.70 3.76
CA PRO A 624 2.97 -18.45 5.19
C PRO A 624 2.83 -19.74 6.01
N GLY A 625 3.26 -19.68 7.27
CA GLY A 625 2.90 -20.59 8.36
C GLY A 625 3.66 -21.92 8.43
N VAL A 626 3.76 -22.68 7.34
CA VAL A 626 4.38 -24.03 7.37
C VAL A 626 5.38 -24.29 6.25
N ASP A 627 6.49 -24.96 6.61
CA ASP A 627 7.52 -25.46 5.70
C ASP A 627 6.90 -26.40 4.62
N PRO A 628 6.94 -26.03 3.32
CA PRO A 628 6.34 -26.81 2.24
C PRO A 628 6.98 -28.18 1.99
N SER A 629 8.16 -28.45 2.57
CA SER A 629 8.78 -29.78 2.57
C SER A 629 8.21 -30.72 3.67
N GLY A 630 7.40 -30.18 4.58
CA GLY A 630 6.74 -30.90 5.66
C GLY A 630 5.51 -31.71 5.22
N ASN A 631 5.08 -32.66 6.05
CA ASN A 631 3.95 -33.54 5.77
C ASN A 631 2.62 -32.93 6.26
N PHE A 632 2.22 -31.80 5.66
CA PHE A 632 1.00 -31.05 5.99
C PHE A 632 -0.09 -31.32 4.95
N SER A 633 -1.37 -31.38 5.35
CA SER A 633 -2.47 -31.56 4.40
C SER A 633 -2.72 -30.31 3.56
N ILE A 634 -3.38 -30.46 2.40
CA ILE A 634 -3.75 -29.29 1.57
C ILE A 634 -4.71 -28.35 2.32
N ALA A 635 -5.58 -28.87 3.20
CA ALA A 635 -6.46 -28.06 4.05
C ALA A 635 -5.67 -27.29 5.12
N ARG A 636 -4.66 -27.92 5.72
CA ARG A 636 -3.72 -27.30 6.66
C ARG A 636 -2.92 -26.15 6.01
N GLN A 637 -2.56 -26.29 4.73
CA GLN A 637 -1.86 -25.25 3.94
C GLN A 637 -2.80 -24.10 3.56
N TRP A 638 -4.00 -24.38 3.03
CA TRP A 638 -5.01 -23.33 2.75
C TRP A 638 -5.50 -22.61 4.01
N ASN A 639 -5.42 -23.25 5.19
CA ASN A 639 -5.70 -22.58 6.44
C ASN A 639 -4.64 -21.52 6.80
N GLU A 640 -3.35 -21.73 6.51
CA GLU A 640 -2.34 -20.67 6.69
C GLU A 640 -2.54 -19.51 5.72
N VAL A 641 -2.88 -19.78 4.46
CA VAL A 641 -3.21 -18.69 3.50
C VAL A 641 -4.44 -17.91 3.96
N LEU A 642 -5.45 -18.55 4.57
CA LEU A 642 -6.57 -17.84 5.19
C LEU A 642 -6.15 -17.05 6.44
N LEU A 643 -5.33 -17.63 7.33
CA LEU A 643 -4.87 -16.94 8.53
C LEU A 643 -4.03 -15.71 8.15
N GLN A 644 -3.15 -15.84 7.15
CA GLN A 644 -2.40 -14.71 6.62
C GLN A 644 -3.29 -13.67 5.94
N ALA A 645 -4.29 -14.09 5.16
CA ALA A 645 -5.28 -13.18 4.59
C ALA A 645 -6.06 -12.40 5.68
N ILE A 646 -6.23 -12.98 6.87
CA ILE A 646 -6.83 -12.32 8.04
C ILE A 646 -5.85 -11.35 8.71
N ARG A 647 -4.56 -11.69 8.86
CA ARG A 647 -3.52 -10.75 9.34
C ARG A 647 -3.35 -9.54 8.41
N ASN A 648 -3.58 -9.78 7.12
CA ASN A 648 -3.51 -8.81 6.03
C ASN A 648 -4.79 -7.94 5.89
N ASP A 649 -5.84 -8.15 6.70
CA ASP A 649 -7.15 -7.48 6.62
C ASP A 649 -7.42 -6.57 7.83
N PHE A 650 -8.40 -5.67 7.70
CA PHE A 650 -8.95 -4.91 8.84
C PHE A 650 -9.41 -5.85 9.96
N ALA A 651 -9.33 -5.42 11.21
CA ALA A 651 -9.66 -6.22 12.40
C ALA A 651 -11.18 -6.48 12.55
N ARG A 652 -11.72 -7.38 11.73
CA ARG A 652 -13.17 -7.68 11.58
C ARG A 652 -13.54 -9.06 12.14
N PRO A 653 -13.48 -9.31 13.47
CA PRO A 653 -13.61 -10.65 14.06
C PRO A 653 -14.91 -11.39 13.73
N THR A 654 -16.03 -10.68 13.49
CA THR A 654 -17.30 -11.25 13.02
C THR A 654 -17.19 -11.81 11.60
N VAL A 655 -16.59 -11.04 10.69
CA VAL A 655 -16.31 -11.43 9.30
C VAL A 655 -15.27 -12.56 9.26
N HIS A 656 -14.24 -12.50 10.10
CA HIS A 656 -13.18 -13.50 10.16
C HIS A 656 -13.68 -14.85 10.66
N ALA A 657 -14.48 -14.88 11.73
CA ALA A 657 -15.15 -16.09 12.21
C ALA A 657 -16.01 -16.76 11.12
N ARG A 658 -16.77 -15.95 10.37
CA ARG A 658 -17.58 -16.39 9.22
C ARG A 658 -16.72 -16.90 8.07
N ASN A 659 -15.61 -16.24 7.74
CA ASN A 659 -14.72 -16.67 6.66
C ASN A 659 -13.99 -17.99 7.01
N LEU A 660 -13.54 -18.14 8.26
CA LEU A 660 -13.02 -19.39 8.81
C LEU A 660 -14.03 -20.53 8.69
N PHE A 661 -15.29 -20.30 9.07
CA PHE A 661 -16.35 -21.29 8.89
C PHE A 661 -16.64 -21.61 7.42
N HIS A 662 -16.85 -20.58 6.58
CA HIS A 662 -17.24 -20.76 5.18
C HIS A 662 -16.17 -21.51 4.38
N LEU A 663 -14.88 -21.21 4.58
CA LEU A 663 -13.81 -21.97 3.93
C LEU A 663 -13.77 -23.42 4.44
N SER A 664 -13.89 -23.61 5.76
CA SER A 664 -13.84 -24.96 6.36
C SER A 664 -14.97 -25.86 5.86
N ALA A 665 -16.19 -25.34 5.79
CA ALA A 665 -17.36 -26.06 5.27
C ALA A 665 -17.26 -26.29 3.75
N ALA A 666 -16.81 -25.30 2.97
CA ALA A 666 -16.61 -25.46 1.53
C ALA A 666 -15.55 -26.51 1.20
N MET A 667 -14.45 -26.54 1.96
CA MET A 667 -13.44 -27.59 1.85
C MET A 667 -13.99 -28.98 2.23
N TYR A 668 -14.77 -29.07 3.31
CA TYR A 668 -15.43 -30.32 3.71
C TYR A 668 -16.41 -30.84 2.64
N ASP A 669 -17.15 -29.94 1.97
CA ASP A 669 -18.03 -30.26 0.85
C ASP A 669 -17.24 -30.78 -0.38
N ALA A 670 -16.10 -30.16 -0.73
CA ALA A 670 -15.23 -30.65 -1.80
C ALA A 670 -14.66 -32.05 -1.50
N TRP A 671 -14.39 -32.35 -0.23
CA TRP A 671 -13.92 -33.67 0.19
C TRP A 671 -15.03 -34.74 0.21
N THR A 672 -16.25 -34.39 0.62
CA THR A 672 -17.41 -35.32 0.65
C THR A 672 -18.02 -35.58 -0.72
N ALA A 673 -17.84 -34.67 -1.71
CA ALA A 673 -18.29 -34.85 -3.09
C ALA A 673 -17.83 -36.18 -3.74
N TYR A 674 -16.62 -36.64 -3.39
CA TYR A 674 -16.03 -37.91 -3.83
C TYR A 674 -16.29 -39.09 -2.86
N GLY A 675 -17.36 -39.00 -2.06
CA GLY A 675 -17.72 -40.00 -1.06
C GLY A 675 -19.24 -40.19 -0.92
N THR A 676 -19.73 -40.10 0.31
CA THR A 676 -21.15 -40.12 0.67
C THR A 676 -21.71 -38.69 0.72
N LEU A 677 -22.36 -38.28 -0.36
CA LEU A 677 -23.03 -36.97 -0.50
C LEU A 677 -24.08 -36.69 0.58
N GLU A 678 -24.60 -37.72 1.25
CA GLU A 678 -25.57 -37.58 2.35
C GLU A 678 -24.99 -36.81 3.57
N ASP A 679 -23.69 -36.50 3.55
CA ASP A 679 -22.93 -35.97 4.67
C ASP A 679 -22.46 -34.51 4.45
N ALA A 680 -22.76 -33.89 3.30
CA ALA A 680 -22.32 -32.53 2.94
C ALA A 680 -23.16 -31.40 3.60
N TRP A 681 -22.57 -30.22 3.82
CA TRP A 681 -23.20 -29.09 4.50
C TRP A 681 -24.03 -28.20 3.57
N LEU A 682 -23.47 -27.73 2.46
CA LEU A 682 -24.18 -26.92 1.45
C LEU A 682 -24.26 -27.62 0.09
N LEU A 683 -23.24 -28.36 -0.32
CA LEU A 683 -23.22 -29.06 -1.61
C LEU A 683 -24.33 -30.11 -1.71
N GLY A 684 -25.19 -30.01 -2.74
CA GLY A 684 -26.39 -30.82 -2.90
C GLY A 684 -27.58 -30.38 -2.04
N GLN A 685 -27.42 -29.37 -1.18
CA GLN A 685 -28.40 -28.89 -0.21
C GLN A 685 -28.95 -27.50 -0.60
N SER A 686 -29.77 -26.92 0.29
CA SER A 686 -30.22 -25.52 0.21
C SER A 686 -30.19 -24.84 1.58
N ARG A 687 -29.64 -23.62 1.63
CA ARG A 687 -29.56 -22.73 2.80
C ARG A 687 -29.67 -21.27 2.31
N ALA A 688 -30.18 -20.34 3.12
CA ALA A 688 -30.41 -18.93 2.72
C ALA A 688 -31.25 -18.73 1.44
N ASP A 689 -32.24 -19.61 1.20
CA ASP A 689 -33.00 -19.75 -0.06
C ASP A 689 -32.12 -19.94 -1.33
N GLN A 690 -30.82 -20.22 -1.16
CA GLN A 690 -29.91 -20.62 -2.23
C GLN A 690 -29.88 -22.14 -2.36
N GLU A 691 -29.88 -22.67 -3.58
CA GLU A 691 -29.57 -24.07 -3.86
C GLU A 691 -28.09 -24.20 -4.27
N CYS A 692 -27.42 -25.29 -3.90
CA CYS A 692 -26.16 -25.71 -4.50
C CYS A 692 -26.32 -27.06 -5.22
N PRO A 693 -26.81 -27.09 -6.47
CA PRO A 693 -27.10 -28.34 -7.17
C PRO A 693 -25.85 -29.21 -7.35
N PHE A 694 -25.96 -30.50 -7.06
CA PHE A 694 -24.87 -31.46 -7.26
C PHE A 694 -25.33 -32.78 -7.88
N THR A 695 -24.71 -33.14 -9.01
CA THR A 695 -24.80 -34.49 -9.59
C THR A 695 -23.66 -35.34 -9.04
N LYS A 696 -23.94 -36.49 -8.41
CA LYS A 696 -22.87 -37.38 -7.92
C LYS A 696 -21.95 -37.82 -9.08
N ILE A 697 -20.66 -37.56 -8.89
CA ILE A 697 -19.54 -37.99 -9.74
C ILE A 697 -19.21 -39.48 -9.44
N ASP A 698 -18.78 -40.24 -10.45
CA ASP A 698 -18.29 -41.61 -10.27
C ASP A 698 -16.93 -41.63 -9.53
N ASP A 699 -16.75 -42.58 -8.60
CA ASP A 699 -15.54 -42.69 -7.77
C ASP A 699 -14.26 -42.85 -8.65
N PRO A 700 -13.29 -41.90 -8.63
CA PRO A 700 -12.16 -41.91 -9.56
C PRO A 700 -11.02 -42.86 -9.13
N ALA A 701 -10.10 -43.13 -10.07
CA ALA A 701 -8.99 -44.08 -9.87
C ALA A 701 -7.93 -43.61 -8.87
N ASP A 702 -7.78 -42.29 -8.73
CA ASP A 702 -7.06 -41.64 -7.63
C ASP A 702 -8.03 -40.61 -7.03
N VAL A 703 -8.53 -40.91 -5.83
CA VAL A 703 -9.53 -40.07 -5.14
C VAL A 703 -8.87 -38.94 -4.35
N GLU A 704 -7.58 -39.06 -4.04
CA GLU A 704 -6.87 -38.09 -3.21
C GLU A 704 -6.38 -36.92 -4.05
N ALA A 705 -5.82 -37.19 -5.24
CA ALA A 705 -5.42 -36.14 -6.18
C ALA A 705 -6.58 -35.21 -6.56
N VAL A 706 -7.75 -35.76 -6.94
CA VAL A 706 -8.92 -34.94 -7.31
C VAL A 706 -9.53 -34.18 -6.12
N ARG A 707 -9.39 -34.71 -4.89
CA ARG A 707 -9.81 -34.00 -3.69
C ARG A 707 -8.90 -32.79 -3.46
N GLN A 708 -7.59 -32.97 -3.55
CA GLN A 708 -6.62 -31.89 -3.37
C GLN A 708 -6.77 -30.79 -4.42
N GLU A 709 -7.07 -31.17 -5.67
CA GLU A 709 -7.45 -30.24 -6.74
C GLU A 709 -8.75 -29.49 -6.39
N ALA A 710 -9.87 -30.19 -6.18
CA ALA A 710 -11.17 -29.54 -5.90
C ALA A 710 -11.15 -28.67 -4.63
N LEU A 711 -10.45 -29.10 -3.58
CA LEU A 711 -10.19 -28.32 -2.36
C LEU A 711 -9.49 -26.99 -2.69
N SER A 712 -8.47 -27.03 -3.54
CA SER A 712 -7.63 -25.86 -3.83
C SER A 712 -8.36 -24.82 -4.69
N TYR A 713 -9.10 -25.23 -5.72
CA TYR A 713 -9.93 -24.28 -6.49
C TYR A 713 -11.10 -23.73 -5.65
N THR A 714 -11.64 -24.52 -4.71
CA THR A 714 -12.62 -24.02 -3.74
C THR A 714 -12.03 -22.92 -2.87
N ALA A 715 -10.84 -23.16 -2.31
CA ALA A 715 -10.17 -22.24 -1.40
C ALA A 715 -9.70 -20.97 -2.12
N TYR A 716 -8.96 -21.11 -3.22
CA TYR A 716 -8.45 -20.02 -4.06
C TYR A 716 -9.56 -19.02 -4.43
N ARG A 717 -10.66 -19.50 -5.05
CA ARG A 717 -11.76 -18.65 -5.52
C ARG A 717 -12.55 -18.01 -4.38
N LEU A 718 -12.74 -18.73 -3.27
CA LEU A 718 -13.45 -18.18 -2.11
C LEU A 718 -12.62 -17.11 -1.39
N LEU A 719 -11.32 -17.34 -1.20
CA LEU A 719 -10.40 -16.38 -0.56
C LEU A 719 -10.30 -15.08 -1.36
N LEU A 720 -10.04 -15.17 -2.66
CA LEU A 720 -9.98 -13.99 -3.54
C LEU A 720 -11.29 -13.19 -3.55
N HIS A 721 -12.45 -13.85 -3.37
CA HIS A 721 -13.71 -13.14 -3.20
C HIS A 721 -13.81 -12.44 -1.83
N ARG A 722 -13.57 -13.15 -0.72
CA ARG A 722 -13.77 -12.62 0.64
C ARG A 722 -12.83 -11.45 0.95
N PHE A 723 -11.58 -11.50 0.48
CA PHE A 723 -10.54 -10.50 0.74
C PHE A 723 -10.34 -9.52 -0.43
N SER A 724 -11.29 -9.44 -1.37
CA SER A 724 -11.28 -8.49 -2.50
C SER A 724 -11.33 -7.01 -2.10
N ARG A 725 -11.64 -6.70 -0.83
CA ARG A 725 -11.58 -5.37 -0.21
C ARG A 725 -10.79 -5.40 1.11
N SER A 726 -9.70 -6.17 1.12
CA SER A 726 -8.70 -6.19 2.20
C SER A 726 -7.53 -5.29 1.78
N PRO A 727 -6.93 -4.48 2.67
CA PRO A 727 -5.75 -3.68 2.34
C PRO A 727 -4.60 -4.56 1.81
N GLY A 728 -4.39 -5.76 2.36
CA GLY A 728 -3.43 -6.73 1.84
C GLY A 728 -3.99 -7.70 0.79
N VAL A 729 -4.89 -7.26 -0.08
CA VAL A 729 -5.47 -8.08 -1.17
C VAL A 729 -4.40 -8.62 -2.13
N LEU A 730 -3.36 -7.84 -2.44
CA LEU A 730 -2.30 -8.23 -3.37
C LEU A 730 -1.39 -9.32 -2.76
N ALA A 731 -0.96 -9.17 -1.50
CA ALA A 731 -0.26 -10.22 -0.76
C ALA A 731 -1.10 -11.51 -0.64
N THR A 732 -2.40 -11.37 -0.35
CA THR A 732 -3.34 -12.50 -0.30
C THR A 732 -3.45 -13.21 -1.66
N ARG A 733 -3.44 -12.45 -2.76
CA ARG A 733 -3.46 -12.97 -4.14
C ARG A 733 -2.16 -13.70 -4.50
N ARG A 734 -1.01 -13.15 -4.12
CA ARG A 734 0.33 -13.76 -4.26
C ARG A 734 0.39 -15.11 -3.55
N ASP A 735 0.08 -15.15 -2.26
CA ASP A 735 0.21 -16.37 -1.44
C ASP A 735 -0.72 -17.48 -1.92
N ALA A 736 -1.95 -17.12 -2.32
CA ALA A 736 -2.91 -18.05 -2.91
C ALA A 736 -2.46 -18.58 -4.30
N ARG A 737 -1.80 -17.74 -5.13
CA ARG A 737 -1.20 -18.17 -6.40
C ARG A 737 0.03 -19.05 -6.18
N ALA A 738 0.89 -18.72 -5.22
CA ALA A 738 2.06 -19.53 -4.85
C ALA A 738 1.64 -20.94 -4.41
N LEU A 739 0.56 -21.07 -3.63
CA LEU A 739 0.07 -22.38 -3.19
C LEU A 739 -0.54 -23.20 -4.35
N MET A 740 -1.25 -22.55 -5.28
CA MET A 740 -1.69 -23.22 -6.52
C MET A 740 -0.51 -23.69 -7.38
N SER A 741 0.51 -22.84 -7.53
CA SER A 741 1.75 -23.08 -8.29
C SER A 741 2.55 -24.26 -7.71
N LEU A 742 2.69 -24.33 -6.38
CA LEU A 742 3.40 -25.40 -5.66
C LEU A 742 2.84 -26.80 -6.00
N HIS A 743 1.51 -26.93 -6.12
CA HIS A 743 0.84 -28.19 -6.44
C HIS A 743 0.59 -28.39 -7.94
N GLY A 744 1.02 -27.44 -8.79
CA GLY A 744 0.87 -27.50 -10.25
C GLY A 744 -0.57 -27.29 -10.75
N PHE A 745 -1.40 -26.56 -10.00
CA PHE A 745 -2.75 -26.19 -10.40
C PHE A 745 -2.77 -24.86 -11.17
N ASP A 746 -3.49 -24.79 -12.27
CA ASP A 746 -3.62 -23.60 -13.12
C ASP A 746 -4.74 -22.66 -12.62
N PRO A 747 -4.42 -21.51 -11.99
CA PRO A 747 -5.43 -20.59 -11.46
C PRO A 747 -6.35 -19.97 -12.53
N ASN A 748 -6.03 -20.12 -13.82
CA ASN A 748 -6.84 -19.59 -14.93
C ASN A 748 -8.03 -20.50 -15.28
N ILE A 749 -8.13 -21.72 -14.72
CA ILE A 749 -9.30 -22.59 -14.92
C ILE A 749 -10.48 -22.05 -14.10
N THR A 750 -11.32 -21.23 -14.75
CA THR A 750 -12.46 -20.51 -14.15
C THR A 750 -13.82 -21.18 -14.30
N SER A 751 -13.91 -22.26 -15.09
CA SER A 751 -15.14 -23.03 -15.37
C SER A 751 -15.80 -23.59 -14.10
N ASP A 752 -17.13 -23.60 -14.04
CA ASP A 752 -17.97 -24.25 -13.02
C ASP A 752 -18.58 -25.59 -13.48
N ASP A 753 -18.59 -25.89 -14.79
CA ASP A 753 -19.11 -27.14 -15.37
C ASP A 753 -18.28 -28.39 -14.99
N TYR A 754 -18.45 -28.88 -13.77
CA TYR A 754 -17.76 -30.06 -13.24
C TYR A 754 -18.20 -31.38 -13.87
N GLU A 755 -19.38 -31.44 -14.52
CA GLU A 755 -19.82 -32.64 -15.25
C GLU A 755 -18.94 -32.91 -16.49
N ASN A 756 -18.32 -31.86 -17.05
CA ASN A 756 -17.45 -31.97 -18.22
C ASN A 756 -15.97 -31.61 -17.93
N ASN A 757 -15.69 -30.69 -17.00
CA ASN A 757 -14.37 -30.07 -16.82
C ASN A 757 -13.65 -30.44 -15.49
N GLY A 758 -14.15 -31.43 -14.75
CA GLY A 758 -13.36 -32.11 -13.70
C GLY A 758 -13.30 -31.41 -12.34
N ALA A 759 -12.23 -31.71 -11.58
CA ALA A 759 -12.13 -31.37 -10.16
C ALA A 759 -11.86 -29.88 -9.91
N ALA A 760 -11.02 -29.21 -10.72
CA ALA A 760 -10.91 -27.75 -10.73
C ALA A 760 -12.29 -27.07 -10.88
N ALA A 761 -13.10 -27.55 -11.83
CA ALA A 761 -14.43 -26.99 -12.07
C ALA A 761 -15.43 -27.30 -10.94
N LEU A 762 -15.27 -28.44 -10.25
CA LEU A 762 -16.03 -28.72 -9.02
C LEU A 762 -15.69 -27.71 -7.92
N GLY A 763 -14.41 -27.41 -7.72
CA GLY A 763 -13.99 -26.43 -6.72
C GLY A 763 -14.54 -25.03 -7.00
N ASN A 764 -14.50 -24.61 -8.26
CA ASN A 764 -15.13 -23.36 -8.70
C ASN A 764 -16.64 -23.31 -8.40
N HIS A 765 -17.38 -24.37 -8.73
CA HIS A 765 -18.83 -24.47 -8.47
C HIS A 765 -19.16 -24.41 -6.97
N ILE A 766 -18.36 -25.10 -6.13
CA ILE A 766 -18.51 -25.07 -4.67
C ILE A 766 -18.24 -23.65 -4.15
N ALA A 767 -17.14 -23.01 -4.52
CA ALA A 767 -16.85 -21.63 -4.12
C ALA A 767 -18.00 -20.68 -4.51
N ASP A 768 -18.51 -20.78 -5.74
CA ASP A 768 -19.65 -19.98 -6.20
C ASP A 768 -20.95 -20.24 -5.41
N CYS A 769 -21.17 -21.46 -4.90
CA CYS A 769 -22.26 -21.72 -3.96
C CYS A 769 -22.07 -20.97 -2.63
N TYR A 770 -20.88 -20.99 -2.05
CA TYR A 770 -20.58 -20.30 -0.78
C TYR A 770 -20.52 -18.77 -0.93
N ILE A 771 -20.20 -18.27 -2.12
CA ILE A 771 -20.30 -16.85 -2.49
C ILE A 771 -21.78 -16.44 -2.54
N ARG A 772 -22.63 -17.15 -3.30
CA ARG A 772 -24.09 -16.87 -3.36
C ARG A 772 -24.77 -17.01 -2.01
N TYR A 773 -24.41 -18.02 -1.23
CA TYR A 773 -24.90 -18.19 0.15
C TYR A 773 -24.50 -16.98 1.00
N GLY A 774 -23.23 -16.57 0.97
CA GLY A 774 -22.73 -15.42 1.74
C GLY A 774 -23.44 -14.10 1.41
N GLN A 775 -23.81 -13.88 0.15
CA GLN A 775 -24.59 -12.70 -0.27
C GLN A 775 -26.02 -12.65 0.29
N ASN A 776 -26.53 -13.77 0.83
CA ASN A 776 -27.91 -13.93 1.29
C ASN A 776 -28.02 -14.40 2.75
N ASP A 777 -26.90 -14.62 3.45
CA ASP A 777 -26.86 -15.21 4.81
C ASP A 777 -27.24 -14.24 5.94
N GLY A 778 -27.40 -12.94 5.64
CA GLY A 778 -27.71 -11.87 6.60
C GLY A 778 -26.55 -10.92 6.90
N ALA A 779 -25.32 -11.20 6.46
CA ALA A 779 -24.12 -10.44 6.83
C ALA A 779 -23.97 -9.05 6.18
N ASN A 780 -24.84 -8.69 5.22
CA ASN A 780 -24.75 -7.46 4.41
C ASN A 780 -23.40 -7.27 3.67
N GLU A 781 -22.75 -8.38 3.28
CA GLU A 781 -21.45 -8.45 2.60
C GLU A 781 -21.36 -7.58 1.34
N ALA A 782 -22.45 -7.47 0.57
CA ALA A 782 -22.53 -6.63 -0.63
C ALA A 782 -22.31 -5.13 -0.33
N SER A 783 -22.64 -4.69 0.90
CA SER A 783 -22.45 -3.31 1.38
C SER A 783 -21.21 -3.16 2.29
N ASP A 784 -20.25 -4.07 2.19
CA ASP A 784 -19.13 -4.24 3.13
C ASP A 784 -19.55 -4.32 4.60
N TYR A 785 -20.53 -5.17 4.89
CA TYR A 785 -20.97 -5.49 6.25
C TYR A 785 -21.50 -4.27 7.06
N ASN A 786 -21.75 -3.14 6.38
CA ASN A 786 -22.14 -1.88 6.99
C ASN A 786 -23.46 -1.96 7.76
N ASN A 787 -23.56 -1.15 8.82
CA ASN A 787 -24.73 -1.06 9.69
C ASN A 787 -25.95 -0.54 8.94
N THR A 788 -27.07 -1.24 9.07
CA THR A 788 -28.33 -0.95 8.36
C THR A 788 -29.32 -0.13 9.20
N ALA A 789 -29.24 -0.22 10.54
CA ALA A 789 -30.21 0.38 11.45
C ALA A 789 -29.61 1.00 12.72
N TYR A 790 -28.56 0.39 13.30
CA TYR A 790 -27.97 0.81 14.56
C TYR A 790 -27.40 2.23 14.51
N LYS A 791 -27.63 2.99 15.59
CA LYS A 791 -26.98 4.29 15.85
C LYS A 791 -26.65 4.39 17.35
N PRO A 792 -25.46 4.90 17.72
CA PRO A 792 -25.14 5.13 19.12
C PRO A 792 -26.05 6.23 19.70
N VAL A 793 -26.41 6.08 20.97
CA VAL A 793 -27.18 7.11 21.71
C VAL A 793 -26.26 8.21 22.24
N ASN A 794 -25.05 7.83 22.66
CA ASN A 794 -24.08 8.77 23.20
C ASN A 794 -23.23 9.41 22.09
N PRO A 795 -22.98 10.75 22.14
CA PRO A 795 -21.93 11.39 21.35
C PRO A 795 -20.55 10.81 21.68
N ALA A 796 -19.63 10.87 20.72
CA ALA A 796 -18.28 10.33 20.89
C ALA A 796 -17.53 10.94 22.09
N LEU A 797 -16.73 10.12 22.76
CA LEU A 797 -15.80 10.54 23.81
C LEU A 797 -14.40 10.66 23.21
N SER A 798 -13.79 11.85 23.25
CA SER A 798 -12.37 12.03 22.96
C SER A 798 -11.54 11.69 24.21
N PRO A 799 -10.71 10.62 24.22
CA PRO A 799 -9.99 10.21 25.41
C PRO A 799 -8.92 11.20 25.88
N SER A 800 -8.37 12.01 24.96
CA SER A 800 -7.42 13.10 25.25
C SER A 800 -8.07 14.30 25.95
N GLN A 801 -9.40 14.38 26.02
CA GLN A 801 -10.13 15.40 26.80
C GLN A 801 -10.52 14.90 28.19
N PRO A 802 -10.36 15.71 29.27
CA PRO A 802 -10.78 15.31 30.61
C PRO A 802 -12.29 15.08 30.77
N GLY A 803 -12.64 13.96 31.40
CA GLY A 803 -14.00 13.62 31.84
C GLY A 803 -14.82 12.88 30.79
N ASN A 804 -16.14 12.86 30.99
CA ASN A 804 -17.12 12.42 30.00
C ASN A 804 -18.41 13.27 30.07
N PRO A 805 -18.32 14.60 29.87
CA PRO A 805 -19.45 15.53 30.08
C PRO A 805 -20.55 15.42 29.01
N THR A 806 -20.31 14.70 27.92
CA THR A 806 -21.21 14.54 26.77
C THR A 806 -22.15 13.33 26.86
N ILE A 807 -21.94 12.41 27.82
CA ILE A 807 -22.70 11.15 27.90
C ILE A 807 -24.17 11.35 28.33
N GLU A 808 -25.08 10.90 27.47
CA GLU A 808 -26.54 11.02 27.65
C GLU A 808 -27.13 9.82 28.41
N ASP A 809 -26.75 8.58 28.05
CA ASP A 809 -27.18 7.35 28.72
C ASP A 809 -25.98 6.50 29.16
N ARG A 810 -25.82 6.39 30.49
CA ARG A 810 -24.71 5.69 31.16
C ARG A 810 -24.83 4.16 31.14
N ASN A 811 -25.91 3.60 30.58
CA ASN A 811 -26.03 2.16 30.35
C ASN A 811 -25.58 1.77 28.93
N ARG A 812 -25.46 2.76 28.03
CA ARG A 812 -25.32 2.54 26.59
C ARG A 812 -23.89 2.74 26.12
N TRP A 813 -23.53 2.07 25.02
CA TRP A 813 -22.23 2.24 24.37
C TRP A 813 -22.01 3.68 23.92
N GLN A 814 -20.75 4.03 23.76
CA GLN A 814 -20.28 5.34 23.34
C GLN A 814 -19.08 5.12 22.42
N PRO A 815 -19.11 5.64 21.16
CA PRO A 815 -17.93 5.60 20.30
C PRO A 815 -16.83 6.49 20.89
N LEU A 816 -15.59 6.27 20.46
CA LEU A 816 -14.47 7.16 20.79
C LEU A 816 -14.12 8.02 19.58
N ALA A 817 -13.56 9.20 19.85
CA ALA A 817 -12.94 10.06 18.85
C ALA A 817 -11.42 10.09 19.14
N LEU A 818 -10.62 9.48 18.27
CA LEU A 818 -9.18 9.36 18.43
C LEU A 818 -8.46 10.31 17.46
N ASP A 819 -7.40 10.96 17.93
CA ASP A 819 -6.61 11.90 17.11
C ASP A 819 -5.88 11.17 15.94
N LEU A 820 -5.62 9.88 16.11
CA LEU A 820 -5.24 8.90 15.09
C LEU A 820 -5.86 7.55 15.49
N ALA A 821 -6.51 6.84 14.57
CA ALA A 821 -7.12 5.54 14.82
C ALA A 821 -6.45 4.45 13.97
N ILE A 822 -5.92 3.42 14.64
CA ILE A 822 -5.30 2.24 14.03
C ILE A 822 -5.97 1.03 14.66
N ASP A 823 -6.35 0.04 13.87
CA ASP A 823 -7.00 -1.17 14.39
C ASP A 823 -5.98 -2.22 14.89
N GLN A 824 -6.48 -3.39 15.33
CA GLN A 824 -5.63 -4.44 15.89
C GLN A 824 -4.71 -5.12 14.87
N ALA A 825 -4.95 -4.94 13.56
CA ALA A 825 -4.12 -5.46 12.47
C ALA A 825 -3.18 -4.40 11.89
N GLY A 826 -2.98 -3.28 12.61
CA GLY A 826 -2.11 -2.18 12.20
C GLY A 826 -2.70 -1.28 11.11
N GLN A 827 -3.96 -1.49 10.71
CA GLN A 827 -4.58 -0.78 9.60
C GLN A 827 -5.13 0.58 10.05
N LEU A 828 -4.95 1.61 9.21
CA LEU A 828 -5.51 2.94 9.45
C LEU A 828 -7.03 2.92 9.26
N VAL A 829 -7.78 3.49 10.20
CA VAL A 829 -9.26 3.51 10.18
C VAL A 829 -9.83 4.90 10.51
N GLU A 830 -11.14 5.07 10.35
CA GLU A 830 -11.85 6.30 10.72
C GLU A 830 -11.56 6.71 12.18
N SER A 831 -11.31 8.00 12.42
CA SER A 831 -11.04 8.57 13.75
C SER A 831 -12.21 8.47 14.74
N GLU A 832 -13.45 8.38 14.25
CA GLU A 832 -14.66 8.03 15.00
C GLU A 832 -15.23 6.68 14.51
N PRO A 833 -14.61 5.54 14.85
CA PRO A 833 -14.96 4.25 14.26
C PRO A 833 -16.38 3.82 14.65
N LYS A 834 -17.19 3.49 13.62
CA LYS A 834 -18.57 3.03 13.77
C LYS A 834 -18.63 1.70 14.55
N PHE A 835 -19.76 1.42 15.21
CA PHE A 835 -19.97 0.11 15.86
C PHE A 835 -19.81 -1.00 14.82
N LEU A 836 -18.89 -1.93 15.02
CA LEU A 836 -18.64 -3.05 14.11
C LEU A 836 -19.71 -4.15 14.29
N SER A 837 -20.50 -4.41 13.24
CA SER A 837 -21.49 -5.49 13.13
C SER A 837 -22.56 -5.59 14.26
N PRO A 838 -23.21 -4.49 14.72
CA PRO A 838 -24.25 -4.52 15.78
C PRO A 838 -25.52 -5.33 15.42
N GLU A 839 -25.60 -5.80 14.19
CA GLU A 839 -26.77 -6.47 13.61
C GLU A 839 -26.49 -7.95 13.31
N TRP A 840 -25.30 -8.47 13.65
CA TRP A 840 -24.79 -9.80 13.28
C TRP A 840 -25.63 -10.98 13.79
N GLY A 841 -26.55 -10.77 14.73
CA GLY A 841 -27.56 -11.75 15.11
C GLY A 841 -28.50 -12.16 13.96
N ALA A 842 -28.60 -11.33 12.90
CA ALA A 842 -29.34 -11.66 11.69
C ALA A 842 -28.59 -12.60 10.73
N VAL A 843 -27.31 -12.94 11.00
CA VAL A 843 -26.54 -13.89 10.18
C VAL A 843 -26.96 -15.32 10.53
N LEU A 844 -27.16 -16.16 9.51
CA LEU A 844 -27.59 -17.54 9.66
C LEU A 844 -26.52 -18.40 10.39
N PRO A 845 -26.89 -19.11 11.46
CA PRO A 845 -25.96 -19.92 12.25
C PRO A 845 -25.65 -21.29 11.63
N PHE A 846 -24.64 -21.95 12.21
CA PHE A 846 -24.25 -23.33 11.92
C PHE A 846 -25.11 -24.34 12.70
N ALA A 847 -25.17 -24.19 14.03
CA ALA A 847 -25.84 -25.12 14.95
C ALA A 847 -26.98 -24.49 15.78
N LEU A 848 -27.00 -23.16 15.97
CA LEU A 848 -28.06 -22.47 16.71
C LEU A 848 -29.42 -22.53 15.99
N SER A 849 -30.52 -22.43 16.74
CA SER A 849 -31.88 -22.55 16.20
C SER A 849 -32.85 -21.47 16.71
N ASP A 850 -34.07 -21.45 16.17
CA ASP A 850 -35.19 -20.63 16.67
C ASP A 850 -35.58 -20.90 18.13
N ALA A 851 -35.10 -22.00 18.74
CA ALA A 851 -35.31 -22.28 20.16
C ALA A 851 -34.29 -21.55 21.06
N ASP A 852 -33.20 -21.06 20.48
CA ASP A 852 -32.04 -20.49 21.19
C ASP A 852 -32.02 -18.96 21.16
N GLN A 853 -32.85 -18.36 20.29
CA GLN A 853 -33.00 -16.91 20.13
C GLN A 853 -34.27 -16.31 20.75
N ILE A 854 -34.20 -15.01 21.06
CA ILE A 854 -35.34 -14.15 21.40
C ILE A 854 -35.35 -12.96 20.43
N GLU A 855 -36.46 -12.75 19.74
CA GLU A 855 -36.68 -11.56 18.90
C GLU A 855 -36.96 -10.31 19.76
N PHE A 856 -36.17 -9.26 19.54
CA PHE A 856 -36.44 -7.92 20.04
C PHE A 856 -36.55 -6.92 18.87
N VAL A 857 -37.22 -5.78 19.05
CA VAL A 857 -37.40 -4.78 17.98
C VAL A 857 -37.05 -3.38 18.48
N ARG A 858 -36.09 -2.73 17.80
CA ARG A 858 -35.69 -1.33 18.02
C ARG A 858 -35.46 -0.66 16.67
N ASP A 859 -35.93 0.57 16.53
CA ASP A 859 -35.75 1.43 15.35
C ASP A 859 -36.09 0.78 13.99
N ASN A 860 -37.12 -0.08 14.00
CA ASN A 860 -37.63 -0.84 12.85
C ASN A 860 -36.66 -1.95 12.34
N PHE A 861 -35.72 -2.39 13.16
CA PHE A 861 -34.91 -3.60 12.98
C PHE A 861 -35.27 -4.68 14.00
N THR A 862 -35.23 -5.96 13.60
CA THR A 862 -35.43 -7.11 14.49
C THR A 862 -34.07 -7.66 14.92
N TYR A 863 -33.75 -7.54 16.19
CA TYR A 863 -32.55 -8.13 16.79
C TYR A 863 -32.89 -9.57 17.20
N HIS A 864 -32.25 -10.52 16.54
CA HIS A 864 -32.32 -11.95 16.83
C HIS A 864 -31.24 -12.28 17.88
N VAL A 865 -31.61 -12.26 19.17
CA VAL A 865 -30.64 -12.37 20.28
C VAL A 865 -30.54 -13.80 20.76
N TYR A 866 -29.41 -14.45 20.45
CA TYR A 866 -29.13 -15.83 20.84
C TYR A 866 -28.60 -15.92 22.27
N HIS A 867 -29.02 -16.97 22.98
CA HIS A 867 -28.60 -17.29 24.36
C HIS A 867 -28.60 -16.10 25.33
N ASP A 868 -29.60 -15.21 25.24
CA ASP A 868 -29.69 -13.96 26.02
C ASP A 868 -29.44 -14.19 27.53
N PRO A 869 -28.32 -13.70 28.10
CA PRO A 869 -28.01 -13.84 29.52
C PRO A 869 -28.91 -12.98 30.41
N GLY A 870 -29.71 -12.08 29.82
CA GLY A 870 -30.57 -11.14 30.52
C GLY A 870 -30.01 -9.72 30.54
N ILE A 871 -30.68 -8.83 31.27
CA ILE A 871 -30.32 -7.41 31.31
C ILE A 871 -29.09 -7.23 32.23
N PRO A 872 -28.00 -6.59 31.77
CA PRO A 872 -26.84 -6.30 32.62
C PRO A 872 -27.19 -5.27 33.72
N PRO A 873 -26.37 -5.16 34.78
CA PRO A 873 -26.53 -4.19 35.85
C PRO A 873 -26.72 -2.75 35.34
N ALA A 874 -27.61 -2.00 35.97
CA ALA A 874 -27.95 -0.64 35.55
C ALA A 874 -27.16 0.43 36.33
N PHE A 875 -26.98 1.60 35.70
CA PHE A 875 -26.43 2.82 36.30
C PHE A 875 -27.37 3.42 37.38
N ASP A 876 -27.42 2.74 38.51
CA ASP A 876 -27.95 3.09 39.84
C ASP A 876 -27.85 1.91 40.83
N THR A 877 -27.33 0.76 40.39
CA THR A 877 -27.15 -0.46 41.19
C THR A 877 -25.76 -0.57 41.83
N ASP A 878 -25.70 -1.17 43.02
CA ASP A 878 -24.42 -1.50 43.70
C ASP A 878 -23.53 -2.42 42.83
N ASP A 879 -24.15 -3.36 42.10
CA ASP A 879 -23.48 -4.29 41.18
C ASP A 879 -22.74 -3.55 40.05
N TYR A 880 -23.38 -2.57 39.39
CA TYR A 880 -22.74 -1.74 38.35
C TYR A 880 -21.51 -1.01 38.91
N LEU A 881 -21.63 -0.41 40.10
CA LEU A 881 -20.51 0.27 40.76
C LEU A 881 -19.36 -0.71 41.03
N TRP A 882 -19.65 -1.91 41.55
CA TRP A 882 -18.64 -2.91 41.86
C TRP A 882 -17.92 -3.44 40.61
N HIS A 883 -18.67 -3.77 39.55
CA HIS A 883 -18.12 -4.32 38.30
C HIS A 883 -17.11 -3.38 37.62
N PHE A 884 -17.41 -2.08 37.56
CA PHE A 884 -16.49 -1.09 36.98
C PHE A 884 -15.38 -0.65 37.96
N MET A 885 -15.65 -0.65 39.28
CA MET A 885 -14.61 -0.43 40.29
C MET A 885 -13.52 -1.51 40.24
N LEU A 886 -13.86 -2.78 39.99
CA LEU A 886 -12.87 -3.86 39.93
C LEU A 886 -11.84 -3.64 38.82
N VAL A 887 -12.26 -3.15 37.65
CA VAL A 887 -11.36 -2.80 36.53
C VAL A 887 -10.30 -1.78 36.95
N LEU A 888 -10.70 -0.76 37.74
CA LEU A 888 -9.78 0.25 38.28
C LEU A 888 -8.77 -0.35 39.27
N VAL A 889 -9.26 -1.15 40.22
CA VAL A 889 -8.40 -1.77 41.25
C VAL A 889 -7.40 -2.74 40.59
N TRP A 890 -7.80 -3.46 39.54
CA TRP A 890 -6.91 -4.33 38.78
C TRP A 890 -5.91 -3.58 37.90
N SER A 891 -6.21 -2.37 37.43
CA SER A 891 -5.23 -1.51 36.73
C SER A 891 -4.06 -1.11 37.65
N ALA A 892 -4.25 -1.06 38.96
CA ALA A 892 -3.17 -0.87 39.93
C ALA A 892 -2.14 -2.04 39.95
N HIS A 893 -2.45 -3.19 39.33
CA HIS A 893 -1.56 -4.35 39.28
C HIS A 893 -0.53 -4.25 38.13
N LEU A 894 -0.68 -3.29 37.21
CA LEU A 894 0.13 -3.15 35.98
C LEU A 894 1.51 -2.52 36.25
N THR A 895 2.20 -2.94 37.31
CA THR A 895 3.61 -2.58 37.53
C THR A 895 4.39 -3.71 38.21
N PRO A 896 5.60 -4.06 37.74
CA PRO A 896 6.45 -5.04 38.42
C PRO A 896 6.99 -4.55 39.78
N ASN A 897 6.79 -3.27 40.12
CA ASN A 897 7.37 -2.61 41.28
C ASN A 897 6.48 -2.62 42.54
N ASP A 898 5.32 -3.27 42.52
CA ASP A 898 4.41 -3.34 43.68
C ASP A 898 4.92 -4.30 44.80
N GLY A 899 5.88 -5.17 44.47
CA GLY A 899 6.46 -6.16 45.38
C GLY A 899 5.66 -7.47 45.49
N VAL A 900 4.65 -7.67 44.64
CA VAL A 900 3.88 -8.91 44.53
C VAL A 900 4.43 -9.76 43.38
N ALA A 901 4.65 -11.05 43.67
CA ALA A 901 5.04 -12.04 42.67
C ALA A 901 4.12 -13.25 42.77
N TRP A 902 3.83 -13.87 41.62
CA TRP A 902 2.92 -15.00 41.48
C TRP A 902 3.64 -16.20 40.89
N ASP A 903 3.22 -17.40 41.31
CA ASP A 903 3.50 -18.62 40.57
C ASP A 903 2.47 -18.73 39.44
N ILE A 904 2.88 -18.45 38.21
CA ILE A 904 1.97 -18.45 37.06
C ILE A 904 1.88 -19.81 36.36
N SER A 905 2.72 -20.77 36.76
CA SER A 905 2.77 -22.12 36.20
C SER A 905 1.50 -22.93 36.50
N PRO A 906 1.24 -24.04 35.76
CA PRO A 906 0.07 -24.89 36.00
C PRO A 906 0.12 -25.63 37.35
N ALA A 907 1.21 -25.50 38.13
CA ALA A 907 1.23 -25.94 39.53
C ALA A 907 0.25 -25.15 40.41
N SER A 908 -0.03 -23.88 40.03
CA SER A 908 -0.74 -22.89 40.82
C SER A 908 -1.90 -22.21 40.09
N THR A 909 -1.93 -22.19 38.75
CA THR A 909 -2.97 -21.54 37.93
C THR A 909 -3.92 -22.55 37.24
N GLY A 910 -5.15 -22.12 36.97
CA GLY A 910 -6.16 -22.93 36.27
C GLY A 910 -6.87 -23.99 37.15
N ASN A 911 -7.40 -25.04 36.50
CA ASN A 911 -8.18 -26.12 37.12
C ASN A 911 -9.52 -25.69 37.76
N LEU A 912 -10.18 -24.69 37.16
CA LEU A 912 -11.58 -24.36 37.45
C LEU A 912 -12.53 -25.45 36.94
N LYS A 913 -13.70 -25.59 37.57
CA LYS A 913 -14.81 -26.43 37.11
C LYS A 913 -15.99 -25.58 36.65
N VAL A 914 -16.83 -26.16 35.79
CA VAL A 914 -18.07 -25.52 35.32
C VAL A 914 -18.99 -25.11 36.50
N ASP A 915 -19.06 -25.94 37.55
CA ASP A 915 -19.83 -25.66 38.76
C ASP A 915 -19.26 -24.52 39.64
N ASP A 916 -18.06 -24.02 39.33
CA ASP A 916 -17.40 -22.94 40.10
C ASP A 916 -17.69 -21.54 39.50
N TYR A 917 -18.29 -21.42 38.30
CA TYR A 917 -18.59 -20.11 37.67
C TYR A 917 -19.86 -19.45 38.25
N PRO A 918 -19.85 -18.12 38.49
CA PRO A 918 -21.01 -17.41 39.01
C PRO A 918 -22.11 -17.27 37.94
N THR A 919 -23.36 -17.52 38.34
CA THR A 919 -24.56 -17.44 37.48
C THR A 919 -25.56 -16.35 37.91
N ASP A 920 -25.30 -15.71 39.04
CA ASP A 920 -26.02 -14.57 39.61
C ASP A 920 -24.99 -13.47 39.91
N THR A 921 -25.28 -12.20 39.61
CA THR A 921 -24.30 -11.09 39.76
C THR A 921 -23.79 -10.96 41.19
N THR A 922 -24.59 -11.35 42.19
CA THR A 922 -24.22 -11.25 43.60
C THR A 922 -23.09 -12.21 44.00
N ASP A 923 -22.91 -13.34 43.31
CA ASP A 923 -21.85 -14.33 43.57
C ASP A 923 -20.49 -13.92 42.97
N TYR A 924 -20.43 -12.90 42.09
CA TYR A 924 -19.19 -12.54 41.37
C TYR A 924 -18.08 -12.05 42.33
N SER A 925 -18.46 -11.48 43.47
CA SER A 925 -17.52 -10.98 44.49
C SER A 925 -16.82 -12.08 45.30
N ASP A 926 -17.34 -13.32 45.28
CA ASP A 926 -16.67 -14.51 45.83
C ASP A 926 -15.78 -15.21 44.77
N PHE A 927 -15.97 -14.92 43.46
CA PHE A 927 -15.18 -15.48 42.35
C PHE A 927 -14.00 -14.59 41.93
N TYR A 928 -14.24 -13.33 41.57
CA TYR A 928 -13.20 -12.41 41.13
C TYR A 928 -12.59 -11.69 42.34
N ASN A 929 -11.31 -11.94 42.64
CA ASN A 929 -10.66 -11.28 43.78
C ASN A 929 -10.39 -9.81 43.47
N LEU A 930 -11.16 -8.92 44.09
CA LEU A 930 -11.08 -7.47 43.90
C LEU A 930 -9.67 -6.90 44.14
N THR A 931 -8.93 -7.35 45.16
CA THR A 931 -7.71 -6.66 45.65
C THR A 931 -6.41 -7.39 45.33
N ASP A 932 -6.40 -8.71 45.36
CA ASP A 932 -5.21 -9.48 44.94
C ASP A 932 -5.21 -9.67 43.41
N GLY A 933 -6.38 -9.85 42.80
CA GLY A 933 -6.57 -10.17 41.38
C GLY A 933 -6.76 -11.66 41.11
N GLY A 934 -7.23 -11.99 39.90
CA GLY A 934 -7.47 -13.36 39.45
C GLY A 934 -8.80 -13.96 39.91
N ASP A 935 -8.89 -15.29 39.75
CA ASP A 935 -10.07 -16.13 40.00
C ASP A 935 -9.72 -17.25 41.02
N PRO A 936 -10.66 -18.17 41.39
CA PRO A 936 -10.41 -19.16 42.44
C PRO A 936 -9.71 -20.43 41.93
N GLY A 937 -8.96 -20.34 40.82
CA GLY A 937 -8.12 -21.41 40.29
C GLY A 937 -7.21 -22.06 41.33
N SER A 938 -6.94 -23.35 41.17
CA SER A 938 -6.20 -24.16 42.17
C SER A 938 -5.05 -25.00 41.59
N GLY A 939 -4.87 -24.96 40.27
CA GLY A 939 -3.78 -25.64 39.58
C GLY A 939 -3.79 -27.17 39.66
N TYR A 940 -2.70 -27.74 39.18
CA TYR A 940 -2.50 -29.16 38.98
C TYR A 940 -1.18 -29.59 39.65
N ALA A 941 -1.26 -30.40 40.70
CA ALA A 941 -0.05 -30.84 41.41
C ALA A 941 0.85 -31.80 40.59
N ILE A 942 0.36 -32.33 39.46
CA ILE A 942 1.02 -33.35 38.61
C ILE A 942 0.56 -33.15 37.15
N ASN A 943 1.49 -33.15 36.19
CA ASN A 943 1.21 -33.25 34.76
C ASN A 943 0.74 -34.67 34.41
N PRO A 944 -0.43 -34.85 33.74
CA PRO A 944 -1.08 -36.15 33.59
C PRO A 944 -0.34 -37.10 32.63
N ALA A 945 0.36 -36.58 31.62
CA ALA A 945 1.05 -37.38 30.61
C ALA A 945 2.42 -37.89 31.10
N THR A 946 3.15 -37.08 31.85
CA THR A 946 4.50 -37.41 32.35
C THR A 946 4.50 -38.02 33.75
N GLY A 947 3.49 -37.71 34.58
CA GLY A 947 3.44 -38.09 35.99
C GLY A 947 4.42 -37.33 36.90
N ALA A 948 5.07 -36.28 36.40
CA ALA A 948 5.90 -35.36 37.17
C ALA A 948 5.05 -34.19 37.75
N PRO A 949 5.46 -33.53 38.84
CA PRO A 949 4.92 -32.21 39.17
C PRO A 949 5.26 -31.21 38.07
N TYR A 950 4.44 -30.17 37.90
CA TYR A 950 4.88 -28.98 37.16
C TYR A 950 5.95 -28.24 38.00
N ASP A 951 6.92 -27.63 37.32
CA ASP A 951 7.86 -26.72 37.96
C ASP A 951 7.20 -25.35 38.20
N SER A 952 7.64 -24.63 39.23
CA SER A 952 7.02 -23.38 39.70
C SER A 952 7.71 -22.16 39.09
N GLN A 953 6.94 -21.20 38.57
CA GLN A 953 7.43 -20.08 37.79
C GLN A 953 7.04 -18.75 38.46
N ILE A 954 7.94 -18.22 39.29
CA ILE A 954 7.69 -17.03 40.13
C ILE A 954 8.08 -15.74 39.39
N VAL A 955 7.08 -14.96 38.98
CA VAL A 955 7.26 -13.71 38.20
C VAL A 955 6.57 -12.51 38.86
N PRO A 956 6.99 -11.25 38.60
CA PRO A 956 6.30 -10.06 39.09
C PRO A 956 4.86 -9.98 38.58
N ARG A 957 3.91 -9.62 39.45
CA ARG A 957 2.48 -9.54 39.10
C ARG A 957 2.24 -8.66 37.88
N GLY A 958 2.84 -7.47 37.87
CA GLY A 958 2.66 -6.50 36.79
C GLY A 958 3.45 -6.73 35.50
N ASP A 959 4.31 -7.75 35.44
CA ASP A 959 4.82 -8.21 34.14
C ASP A 959 3.82 -9.19 33.52
N TYR A 960 3.35 -10.18 34.29
CA TYR A 960 2.35 -11.14 33.85
C TYR A 960 1.03 -10.47 33.41
N THR A 961 0.50 -9.50 34.16
CA THR A 961 -0.78 -8.87 33.80
C THR A 961 -0.70 -7.98 32.56
N ARG A 962 0.45 -7.34 32.28
CA ARG A 962 0.71 -6.62 31.02
C ARG A 962 0.85 -7.60 29.85
N VAL A 963 1.67 -8.64 30.02
CA VAL A 963 1.83 -9.74 29.05
C VAL A 963 0.50 -10.36 28.66
N LEU A 964 -0.37 -10.68 29.62
CA LEU A 964 -1.70 -11.22 29.31
C LEU A 964 -2.56 -10.21 28.54
N ALA A 965 -2.52 -8.94 28.92
CA ALA A 965 -3.32 -7.89 28.29
C ALA A 965 -2.97 -7.72 26.82
N GLU A 966 -1.70 -7.90 26.43
CA GLU A 966 -1.23 -7.78 25.04
C GLU A 966 -1.35 -9.11 24.26
N PHE A 967 -0.81 -10.22 24.76
CA PHE A 967 -0.87 -11.54 24.09
C PHE A 967 -2.30 -11.96 23.71
N TRP A 968 -3.27 -11.73 24.60
CA TRP A 968 -4.68 -12.06 24.37
C TRP A 968 -5.51 -10.86 23.85
N ALA A 969 -4.89 -9.74 23.46
CA ALA A 969 -5.54 -8.68 22.68
C ALA A 969 -5.30 -8.90 21.19
N ASP A 970 -4.04 -8.91 20.81
CA ASP A 970 -3.59 -8.78 19.42
C ASP A 970 -3.02 -10.11 18.90
N GLY A 971 -3.03 -11.19 19.71
CA GLY A 971 -2.26 -12.39 19.41
C GLY A 971 -0.75 -12.08 19.36
N PRO A 972 0.05 -12.90 18.65
CA PRO A 972 1.38 -12.51 18.21
C PRO A 972 1.31 -11.56 16.98
N GLU A 973 0.43 -11.88 16.03
CA GLU A 973 0.38 -11.26 14.69
C GLU A 973 -1.06 -10.99 14.19
N SER A 974 -2.03 -10.88 15.11
CA SER A 974 -3.40 -10.38 14.88
C SER A 974 -4.32 -11.17 13.94
N GLU A 975 -4.36 -12.51 14.04
CA GLU A 975 -5.37 -13.33 13.33
C GLU A 975 -6.83 -13.10 13.82
N THR A 976 -7.04 -12.12 14.70
CA THR A 976 -8.20 -11.89 15.57
C THR A 976 -8.56 -13.09 16.46
N PRO A 977 -9.36 -12.93 17.53
CA PRO A 977 -9.68 -14.02 18.45
C PRO A 977 -10.15 -15.35 17.81
N PRO A 978 -10.98 -15.38 16.74
CA PRO A 978 -11.33 -16.66 16.12
C PRO A 978 -10.17 -17.30 15.34
N GLY A 979 -9.31 -16.53 14.67
CA GLY A 979 -8.17 -17.06 13.92
C GLY A 979 -7.05 -17.54 14.83
N HIS A 980 -6.81 -16.86 15.95
CA HIS A 980 -5.82 -17.27 16.95
C HIS A 980 -6.12 -18.66 17.54
N TRP A 981 -7.41 -19.04 17.67
CA TRP A 981 -7.77 -20.41 18.08
C TRP A 981 -7.62 -21.45 16.96
N PHE A 982 -7.56 -21.06 15.69
CA PHE A 982 -7.10 -21.94 14.61
C PHE A 982 -5.57 -22.12 14.64
N VAL A 983 -4.78 -21.09 14.98
CA VAL A 983 -3.34 -21.24 15.23
C VAL A 983 -3.08 -22.26 16.35
N ILE A 984 -3.75 -22.10 17.50
CA ILE A 984 -3.68 -23.06 18.62
C ILE A 984 -4.12 -24.48 18.19
N ALA A 985 -5.17 -24.60 17.37
CA ALA A 985 -5.61 -25.89 16.85
C ALA A 985 -4.58 -26.55 15.92
N ASN A 986 -3.86 -25.74 15.12
CA ASN A 986 -2.78 -26.19 14.25
C ASN A 986 -1.56 -26.65 15.07
N GLU A 987 -1.12 -25.88 16.08
CA GLU A 987 -0.07 -26.29 17.02
C GLU A 987 -0.38 -27.64 17.68
N VAL A 988 -1.64 -27.84 18.10
CA VAL A 988 -2.13 -29.11 18.68
C VAL A 988 -2.09 -30.25 17.67
N ASN A 989 -2.48 -30.00 16.41
CA ASN A 989 -2.45 -30.99 15.32
C ASN A 989 -1.03 -31.40 14.93
N ASP A 990 -0.08 -30.47 14.99
CA ASP A 990 1.30 -30.65 14.56
C ASP A 990 2.22 -31.14 15.69
N HIS A 991 1.77 -31.08 16.95
CA HIS A 991 2.56 -31.50 18.10
C HIS A 991 2.93 -33.02 18.07
N PRO A 992 4.21 -33.42 18.25
CA PRO A 992 4.68 -34.80 18.07
C PRO A 992 4.09 -35.90 18.99
N LEU A 993 3.31 -35.53 20.02
CA LEU A 993 2.60 -36.48 20.90
C LEU A 993 1.10 -36.59 20.59
N MET A 994 0.58 -35.92 19.55
CA MET A 994 -0.84 -35.94 19.21
C MET A 994 -1.24 -37.23 18.47
N GLU A 995 -2.15 -38.03 19.06
CA GLU A 995 -2.81 -39.13 18.34
C GLU A 995 -4.08 -38.61 17.67
N ARG A 996 -4.11 -38.56 16.34
CA ARG A 996 -5.26 -38.14 15.51
C ARG A 996 -6.38 -39.18 15.52
N ARG A 997 -7.02 -39.37 16.68
CA ARG A 997 -8.20 -40.22 16.90
C ARG A 997 -9.37 -39.33 17.29
N TYR A 998 -10.41 -39.35 16.48
CA TYR A 998 -11.61 -38.58 16.76
C TYR A 998 -12.26 -39.05 18.07
N GLN A 999 -12.51 -38.09 18.96
CA GLN A 999 -12.96 -38.28 20.34
C GLN A 999 -12.05 -39.23 21.16
N GLY A 1000 -10.77 -39.37 20.78
CA GLY A 1000 -9.78 -40.25 21.44
C GLY A 1000 -10.04 -41.75 21.29
N ILE A 1001 -11.10 -42.18 20.57
CA ILE A 1001 -11.60 -43.56 20.56
C ILE A 1001 -11.70 -44.21 19.18
N SER A 1002 -11.57 -43.43 18.09
CA SER A 1002 -11.56 -43.97 16.72
C SER A 1002 -10.24 -44.69 16.39
N GLU A 1003 -10.19 -45.33 15.21
CA GLU A 1003 -8.90 -45.61 14.57
C GLU A 1003 -8.23 -44.29 14.13
N PRO A 1004 -6.90 -44.26 13.92
CA PRO A 1004 -6.20 -43.04 13.51
C PRO A 1004 -6.68 -42.55 12.15
N MET A 1005 -6.87 -41.25 12.02
CA MET A 1005 -7.22 -40.57 10.76
C MET A 1005 -5.97 -40.09 10.03
N GLU A 1006 -6.03 -40.06 8.71
CA GLU A 1006 -5.04 -39.37 7.87
C GLU A 1006 -5.14 -37.85 8.06
N HIS A 1007 -4.06 -37.11 7.80
CA HIS A 1007 -3.98 -35.67 8.08
C HIS A 1007 -5.16 -34.89 7.48
N LEU A 1008 -5.46 -35.09 6.18
CA LEU A 1008 -6.53 -34.35 5.51
C LEU A 1008 -7.92 -34.62 6.09
N GLU A 1009 -8.25 -35.87 6.46
CA GLU A 1009 -9.53 -36.19 7.10
C GLU A 1009 -9.63 -35.55 8.49
N TRP A 1010 -8.52 -35.53 9.23
CA TRP A 1010 -8.45 -34.92 10.56
C TRP A 1010 -8.66 -33.40 10.51
N ASP A 1011 -7.87 -32.71 9.67
CA ASP A 1011 -7.88 -31.25 9.57
C ASP A 1011 -9.24 -30.73 9.11
N LEU A 1012 -9.81 -31.30 8.04
CA LEU A 1012 -11.14 -30.91 7.52
C LEU A 1012 -12.26 -31.06 8.56
N LYS A 1013 -12.23 -32.15 9.34
CA LYS A 1013 -13.24 -32.42 10.37
C LYS A 1013 -13.08 -31.50 11.57
N LEU A 1014 -11.85 -31.16 11.96
CA LEU A 1014 -11.58 -30.21 13.04
C LEU A 1014 -12.00 -28.80 12.64
N TYR A 1015 -11.60 -28.36 11.44
CA TYR A 1015 -11.90 -27.02 10.92
C TYR A 1015 -13.41 -26.81 10.73
N LEU A 1016 -14.18 -27.82 10.30
CA LEU A 1016 -15.64 -27.75 10.26
C LEU A 1016 -16.24 -27.46 11.66
N ALA A 1017 -15.81 -28.23 12.67
CA ALA A 1017 -16.33 -28.10 14.03
C ALA A 1017 -15.89 -26.79 14.72
N LEU A 1018 -14.61 -26.42 14.56
CA LEU A 1018 -14.04 -25.20 15.16
C LEU A 1018 -14.55 -23.94 14.45
N GLY A 1019 -14.58 -23.93 13.13
CA GLY A 1019 -15.13 -22.83 12.33
C GLY A 1019 -16.59 -22.59 12.66
N GLY A 1020 -17.43 -23.64 12.68
CA GLY A 1020 -18.84 -23.54 13.06
C GLY A 1020 -19.02 -22.96 14.48
N ALA A 1021 -18.19 -23.37 15.43
CA ALA A 1021 -18.20 -22.82 16.79
C ALA A 1021 -17.74 -21.35 16.85
N MET A 1022 -16.80 -20.92 16.01
CA MET A 1022 -16.41 -19.50 15.91
C MET A 1022 -17.53 -18.66 15.30
N HIS A 1023 -18.16 -19.13 14.23
CA HIS A 1023 -19.28 -18.45 13.56
C HIS A 1023 -20.47 -18.25 14.51
N ASP A 1024 -20.88 -19.30 15.22
CA ASP A 1024 -21.98 -19.22 16.19
C ASP A 1024 -21.62 -18.38 17.44
N ALA A 1025 -20.34 -18.37 17.84
CA ALA A 1025 -19.83 -17.47 18.89
C ALA A 1025 -19.87 -16.00 18.44
N ALA A 1026 -19.56 -15.71 17.18
CA ALA A 1026 -19.69 -14.37 16.61
C ALA A 1026 -21.15 -13.90 16.59
N ILE A 1027 -22.06 -14.70 16.02
CA ILE A 1027 -23.51 -14.45 15.97
C ILE A 1027 -24.06 -14.18 17.37
N THR A 1028 -23.78 -15.08 18.30
CA THR A 1028 -24.30 -14.96 19.67
C THR A 1028 -23.76 -13.71 20.36
N ALA A 1029 -22.43 -13.53 20.42
CA ALA A 1029 -21.84 -12.41 21.14
C ALA A 1029 -22.24 -11.05 20.53
N TRP A 1030 -22.27 -10.91 19.20
CA TRP A 1030 -22.67 -9.66 18.57
C TRP A 1030 -24.19 -9.41 18.59
N SER A 1031 -25.03 -10.44 18.63
CA SER A 1031 -26.47 -10.26 18.86
C SER A 1031 -26.76 -9.65 20.24
N ILE A 1032 -26.08 -10.13 21.28
CA ILE A 1032 -26.17 -9.62 22.66
C ILE A 1032 -25.61 -8.20 22.73
N LYS A 1033 -24.40 -7.96 22.19
CA LYS A 1033 -23.76 -6.63 22.12
C LYS A 1033 -24.63 -5.62 21.39
N GLY A 1034 -25.18 -6.00 20.23
CA GLY A 1034 -26.00 -5.14 19.41
C GLY A 1034 -27.33 -4.78 20.08
N TRP A 1035 -28.01 -5.74 20.70
CA TRP A 1035 -29.27 -5.50 21.39
C TRP A 1035 -29.10 -4.71 22.69
N HIS A 1036 -28.33 -5.24 23.65
CA HIS A 1036 -28.15 -4.60 24.96
C HIS A 1036 -27.34 -3.31 24.85
N ASP A 1037 -26.44 -3.22 23.87
CA ASP A 1037 -25.68 -2.01 23.53
C ASP A 1037 -24.96 -1.42 24.74
N TYR A 1038 -24.33 -2.28 25.55
CA TYR A 1038 -23.84 -1.94 26.88
C TYR A 1038 -22.51 -1.16 26.89
N ILE A 1039 -22.39 -0.26 27.87
CA ILE A 1039 -21.27 0.67 28.05
C ILE A 1039 -19.91 0.00 28.28
N ARG A 1040 -18.82 0.64 27.82
CA ARG A 1040 -17.42 0.24 28.06
C ARG A 1040 -16.84 0.89 29.33
N PRO A 1041 -15.81 0.29 29.98
CA PRO A 1041 -15.24 0.81 31.21
C PRO A 1041 -14.80 2.28 31.15
N ILE A 1042 -14.08 2.72 30.11
CA ILE A 1042 -13.61 4.12 30.00
C ILE A 1042 -14.76 5.14 30.11
N SER A 1043 -15.83 4.91 29.34
CA SER A 1043 -17.03 5.75 29.36
C SER A 1043 -17.73 5.72 30.72
N ALA A 1044 -17.92 4.53 31.29
CA ALA A 1044 -18.59 4.34 32.59
C ALA A 1044 -17.80 4.97 33.75
N ILE A 1045 -16.49 4.73 33.81
CA ILE A 1045 -15.58 5.20 34.85
C ILE A 1045 -15.52 6.73 34.86
N ARG A 1046 -15.25 7.36 33.70
CA ARG A 1046 -15.22 8.82 33.60
C ARG A 1046 -16.60 9.43 33.92
N ALA A 1047 -17.68 8.82 33.43
CA ALA A 1047 -19.06 9.28 33.69
C ALA A 1047 -19.55 9.14 35.15
N MET A 1048 -18.93 8.26 35.95
CA MET A 1048 -19.11 8.17 37.41
C MET A 1048 -18.20 9.17 38.14
N ALA A 1049 -16.95 9.32 37.70
CA ALA A 1049 -15.99 10.25 38.30
C ALA A 1049 -16.44 11.72 38.20
N ASP A 1050 -17.02 12.11 37.05
CA ASP A 1050 -17.60 13.45 36.82
C ASP A 1050 -18.72 13.81 37.80
N LEU A 1051 -19.38 12.81 38.40
CA LEU A 1051 -20.42 13.01 39.43
C LEU A 1051 -19.82 13.19 40.84
N GLY A 1052 -18.57 12.80 41.06
CA GLY A 1052 -17.94 12.75 42.37
C GLY A 1052 -18.09 11.38 43.06
N GLN A 1053 -18.08 11.36 44.40
CA GLN A 1053 -17.98 10.14 45.20
C GLN A 1053 -19.29 9.73 45.90
N SER A 1054 -19.50 8.42 46.09
CA SER A 1054 -20.72 7.86 46.68
C SER A 1054 -20.59 7.30 48.11
N SER A 1055 -19.39 7.32 48.71
CA SER A 1055 -19.13 6.63 49.99
C SER A 1055 -19.43 7.44 51.26
N ASP A 1056 -19.30 8.77 51.24
CA ASP A 1056 -19.62 9.62 52.39
C ASP A 1056 -20.46 10.84 52.01
N SER A 1057 -21.76 10.76 52.34
CA SER A 1057 -22.77 11.83 52.22
C SER A 1057 -22.47 13.13 53.00
N SER A 1058 -21.42 13.15 53.82
CA SER A 1058 -20.97 14.30 54.59
C SER A 1058 -19.61 14.86 54.16
N ALA A 1059 -18.92 14.17 53.25
CA ALA A 1059 -17.68 14.64 52.63
C ALA A 1059 -17.95 15.57 51.42
N ALA A 1060 -16.87 16.10 50.84
CA ALA A 1060 -16.96 16.88 49.61
C ALA A 1060 -17.33 16.02 48.40
N SER A 1061 -17.78 16.68 47.33
CA SER A 1061 -18.10 16.06 46.03
C SER A 1061 -19.00 14.82 46.12
N TYR A 1062 -19.94 14.77 47.06
CA TYR A 1062 -20.84 13.63 47.21
C TYR A 1062 -21.93 13.59 46.14
N HIS A 1063 -22.12 12.42 45.53
CA HIS A 1063 -23.26 12.09 44.67
C HIS A 1063 -23.63 10.61 44.86
N GLU A 1064 -24.93 10.30 44.93
CA GLU A 1064 -25.40 8.94 45.24
C GLU A 1064 -24.99 7.91 44.18
N ASN A 1065 -25.04 8.27 42.89
CA ASN A 1065 -24.53 7.45 41.78
C ASN A 1065 -23.08 7.83 41.39
N GLY A 1066 -22.29 8.37 42.32
CA GLY A 1066 -20.87 8.64 42.13
C GLY A 1066 -19.99 7.40 42.31
N ILE A 1067 -18.68 7.54 42.08
CA ILE A 1067 -17.71 6.45 42.26
C ILE A 1067 -17.42 6.17 43.75
N PRO A 1068 -17.40 4.92 44.23
CA PRO A 1068 -17.07 4.62 45.62
C PRO A 1068 -15.59 4.90 45.94
N LEU A 1069 -15.32 5.49 47.11
CA LEU A 1069 -13.95 5.69 47.62
C LEU A 1069 -13.41 4.38 48.20
N MET A 1070 -12.17 4.07 47.85
CA MET A 1070 -11.44 2.89 48.33
C MET A 1070 -10.00 3.31 48.67
N ASN A 1071 -9.70 3.46 49.96
CA ASN A 1071 -8.40 3.92 50.48
C ASN A 1071 -7.22 3.18 49.80
N GLY A 1072 -6.33 3.92 49.14
CA GLY A 1072 -5.19 3.39 48.40
C GLY A 1072 -5.45 3.10 46.90
N PHE A 1073 -6.69 3.25 46.42
CA PHE A 1073 -7.09 3.01 45.03
C PHE A 1073 -7.93 4.14 44.43
N ILE A 1074 -8.95 4.61 45.16
CA ILE A 1074 -9.90 5.65 44.73
C ILE A 1074 -10.09 6.63 45.90
N GLU A 1075 -9.66 7.87 45.72
CA GLU A 1075 -9.59 8.87 46.79
C GLU A 1075 -10.00 10.26 46.28
N LEU A 1076 -10.22 11.19 47.20
CA LEU A 1076 -10.34 12.62 46.88
C LEU A 1076 -8.94 13.25 46.84
N VAL A 1077 -8.73 14.20 45.93
CA VAL A 1077 -7.56 15.09 45.92
C VAL A 1077 -7.63 16.03 47.13
N GLU A 1078 -6.63 15.99 48.02
CA GLU A 1078 -6.53 16.86 49.21
C GLU A 1078 -5.72 18.14 48.94
N VAL A 1079 -5.86 19.15 49.80
CA VAL A 1079 -5.06 20.40 49.73
C VAL A 1079 -3.58 20.07 49.94
N GLY A 1080 -2.74 20.35 48.93
CA GLY A 1080 -1.32 20.00 48.93
C GLY A 1080 -0.99 18.56 48.51
N ASP A 1081 -1.96 17.82 47.96
CA ASP A 1081 -1.71 16.65 47.12
C ASP A 1081 -0.98 17.09 45.83
N PRO A 1082 -0.02 16.32 45.26
CA PRO A 1082 0.60 16.65 43.98
C PRO A 1082 -0.39 16.85 42.82
N LEU A 1083 -1.58 16.25 42.89
CA LEU A 1083 -2.65 16.44 41.90
C LEU A 1083 -3.56 17.65 42.17
N ALA A 1084 -3.32 18.45 43.22
CA ALA A 1084 -4.19 19.57 43.59
C ALA A 1084 -4.23 20.70 42.56
N GLY A 1085 -3.17 20.87 41.77
CA GLY A 1085 -2.96 22.04 40.90
C GLY A 1085 -2.29 23.22 41.62
N ASP A 1086 -1.93 24.26 40.85
CA ASP A 1086 -1.18 25.44 41.37
C ASP A 1086 -2.08 26.42 42.15
N GLU A 1087 -3.41 26.36 41.97
CA GLU A 1087 -4.43 27.17 42.65
C GLU A 1087 -5.41 26.33 43.50
N ASP A 1088 -5.07 25.07 43.86
CA ASP A 1088 -5.94 24.06 44.49
C ASP A 1088 -7.17 23.68 43.60
N GLU A 1089 -7.10 23.87 42.28
CA GLU A 1089 -8.21 23.78 41.32
C GLU A 1089 -8.78 22.36 41.11
N HIS A 1090 -8.02 21.32 41.44
CA HIS A 1090 -8.47 19.92 41.40
C HIS A 1090 -8.86 19.37 42.79
N VAL A 1091 -8.74 20.16 43.87
CA VAL A 1091 -9.07 19.67 45.23
C VAL A 1091 -10.54 19.27 45.32
N ASN A 1092 -10.79 18.11 45.93
CA ASN A 1092 -12.06 17.37 45.94
C ASN A 1092 -12.50 16.75 44.59
N LYS A 1093 -11.68 16.75 43.53
CA LYS A 1093 -11.86 15.79 42.42
C LYS A 1093 -11.49 14.38 42.86
N ILE A 1094 -11.91 13.38 42.08
CA ILE A 1094 -11.50 11.98 42.27
C ILE A 1094 -10.10 11.78 41.68
N LYS A 1095 -9.23 11.10 42.43
CA LYS A 1095 -7.97 10.54 41.95
C LYS A 1095 -7.98 9.01 42.04
N LEU A 1096 -7.25 8.37 41.12
CA LEU A 1096 -7.16 6.92 40.96
C LEU A 1096 -5.71 6.47 41.06
N TYR A 1097 -5.43 5.35 41.73
CA TYR A 1097 -4.12 4.70 41.72
C TYR A 1097 -4.17 3.52 40.73
N THR A 1098 -3.52 3.70 39.58
CA THR A 1098 -3.84 2.99 38.32
C THR A 1098 -2.67 3.09 37.35
N TRP A 1099 -2.66 2.33 36.25
CA TRP A 1099 -1.75 2.62 35.12
C TRP A 1099 -1.98 4.07 34.64
N ARG A 1100 -0.90 4.82 34.41
CA ARG A 1100 -0.95 6.29 34.32
C ARG A 1100 -1.41 6.84 32.97
N GLY A 1101 -1.53 6.02 31.92
CA GLY A 1101 -1.98 6.44 30.59
C GLY A 1101 -0.85 6.71 29.58
N PRO A 1102 -1.18 6.82 28.29
CA PRO A 1102 -0.21 7.01 27.21
C PRO A 1102 0.55 8.34 27.29
N ASP A 1103 -0.01 9.37 27.96
CA ASP A 1103 0.63 10.68 28.21
C ASP A 1103 1.96 10.61 28.99
N HIS A 1104 2.39 9.41 29.41
CA HIS A 1104 3.64 9.13 30.11
C HIS A 1104 4.62 8.25 29.31
N ILE A 1105 4.37 8.04 28.01
CA ILE A 1105 5.22 7.27 27.10
C ILE A 1105 5.54 8.16 25.89
N GLU A 1106 6.81 8.56 25.73
CA GLU A 1106 7.28 9.28 24.53
C GLU A 1106 7.78 8.29 23.46
N ASN A 1107 8.39 7.17 23.90
CA ASN A 1107 8.80 6.06 23.05
C ASN A 1107 8.50 4.70 23.75
N PRO A 1108 7.52 3.90 23.27
CA PRO A 1108 7.11 2.65 23.92
C PRO A 1108 8.22 1.59 24.00
N ALA A 1109 9.24 1.66 23.14
CA ALA A 1109 10.35 0.70 23.15
C ALA A 1109 11.39 0.95 24.28
N VAL A 1110 11.23 2.01 25.08
CA VAL A 1110 12.14 2.32 26.21
C VAL A 1110 11.44 2.93 27.44
N ASP A 1111 10.26 3.53 27.28
CA ASP A 1111 9.50 4.15 28.37
C ASP A 1111 8.51 3.17 29.01
N THR A 1112 8.12 3.50 30.25
CA THR A 1112 6.95 2.88 30.92
C THR A 1112 6.12 3.95 31.61
N ALA A 1113 4.83 4.00 31.31
CA ALA A 1113 3.89 4.81 32.09
C ALA A 1113 3.74 4.21 33.49
N GLY A 1114 3.60 2.88 33.62
CA GLY A 1114 3.48 2.21 34.92
C GLY A 1114 2.36 2.77 35.81
N VAL A 1115 2.38 2.46 37.12
CA VAL A 1115 1.27 2.75 38.05
C VAL A 1115 1.54 3.93 38.97
N GLY A 1116 0.53 4.78 39.20
CA GLY A 1116 0.57 5.90 40.13
C GLY A 1116 -0.77 6.61 40.31
N TRP A 1117 -0.78 7.71 41.07
CA TRP A 1117 -1.98 8.55 41.23
C TRP A 1117 -2.18 9.46 40.02
N ILE A 1118 -3.35 9.40 39.38
CA ILE A 1118 -3.82 10.33 38.34
C ILE A 1118 -5.22 10.88 38.68
N LEU A 1119 -5.65 11.93 37.98
CA LEU A 1119 -7.02 12.42 38.04
C LEU A 1119 -7.97 11.46 37.29
N ALA A 1120 -9.12 11.12 37.89
CA ALA A 1120 -10.03 10.13 37.32
C ALA A 1120 -10.66 10.54 35.97
N GLU A 1121 -10.80 11.84 35.75
CA GLU A 1121 -11.21 12.45 34.48
C GLU A 1121 -10.26 12.12 33.32
N ASN A 1122 -8.99 11.79 33.61
CA ASN A 1122 -7.96 11.44 32.62
C ASN A 1122 -7.66 9.93 32.58
N TRP A 1123 -8.57 9.06 33.06
CA TRP A 1123 -8.30 7.61 33.08
C TRP A 1123 -8.29 6.98 31.68
N TRP A 1124 -7.34 6.08 31.43
CA TRP A 1124 -7.26 5.24 30.23
C TRP A 1124 -7.18 3.74 30.63
N PRO A 1125 -7.78 2.82 29.84
CA PRO A 1125 -7.46 1.40 29.90
C PRO A 1125 -6.01 1.14 29.45
N TYR A 1126 -5.43 -0.02 29.79
CA TYR A 1126 -4.07 -0.39 29.36
C TYR A 1126 -4.09 -0.84 27.90
N GLN A 1127 -4.01 0.14 27.00
CA GLN A 1127 -4.16 0.02 25.54
C GLN A 1127 -3.36 1.14 24.85
N ARG A 1128 -3.09 1.00 23.55
CA ARG A 1128 -2.44 2.05 22.73
C ARG A 1128 -3.36 3.28 22.59
N PRO A 1129 -2.82 4.51 22.46
CA PRO A 1129 -3.64 5.70 22.24
C PRO A 1129 -4.46 5.64 20.93
N THR A 1130 -3.97 4.90 19.94
CA THR A 1130 -4.63 4.68 18.64
C THR A 1130 -5.70 3.58 18.66
N PHE A 1131 -5.78 2.77 19.72
CA PHE A 1131 -6.75 1.67 19.87
C PHE A 1131 -7.21 1.53 21.34
N VAL A 1132 -7.98 2.49 21.83
CA VAL A 1132 -8.30 2.58 23.28
C VAL A 1132 -9.35 1.56 23.74
N THR A 1133 -10.25 1.14 22.85
CA THR A 1133 -11.17 0.01 23.08
C THR A 1133 -11.74 -0.44 21.73
N PRO A 1134 -12.02 -1.75 21.52
CA PRO A 1134 -12.63 -2.20 20.27
C PRO A 1134 -13.98 -1.49 20.00
N PRO A 1135 -14.29 -1.13 18.73
CA PRO A 1135 -15.42 -0.27 18.37
C PRO A 1135 -16.76 -1.02 18.39
N PHE A 1136 -17.16 -1.51 19.56
CA PHE A 1136 -18.42 -2.19 19.83
C PHE A 1136 -18.70 -2.31 21.33
N ALA A 1137 -19.97 -2.50 21.69
CA ALA A 1137 -20.44 -2.66 23.08
C ALA A 1137 -19.69 -3.73 23.89
N GLY A 1138 -19.71 -3.57 25.21
CA GLY A 1138 -19.06 -4.48 26.16
C GLY A 1138 -19.75 -5.85 26.22
N TYR A 1139 -20.96 -5.88 26.79
CA TYR A 1139 -21.69 -7.09 27.15
C TYR A 1139 -22.12 -7.92 25.93
N VAL A 1140 -21.72 -9.18 25.75
CA VAL A 1140 -20.74 -9.98 26.50
C VAL A 1140 -19.35 -9.97 25.82
N SER A 1141 -18.31 -10.34 26.56
CA SER A 1141 -16.92 -10.45 26.09
C SER A 1141 -16.81 -11.47 24.95
N GLY A 1142 -16.57 -10.98 23.74
CA GLY A 1142 -16.38 -11.84 22.57
C GLY A 1142 -15.18 -12.77 22.72
N HIS A 1143 -14.09 -12.30 23.33
CA HIS A 1143 -12.91 -13.12 23.61
C HIS A 1143 -13.22 -14.27 24.56
N SER A 1144 -14.02 -14.05 25.60
CA SER A 1144 -14.46 -15.10 26.54
C SER A 1144 -15.35 -16.13 25.83
N THR A 1145 -16.25 -15.67 24.95
CA THR A 1145 -17.15 -16.54 24.16
C THR A 1145 -16.39 -17.39 23.13
N TYR A 1146 -15.59 -16.77 22.25
CA TYR A 1146 -14.78 -17.50 21.25
C TYR A 1146 -13.86 -18.51 21.92
N SER A 1147 -13.08 -18.08 22.92
CA SER A 1147 -12.06 -18.92 23.53
C SER A 1147 -12.65 -20.13 24.23
N ARG A 1148 -13.80 -19.99 24.90
CA ARG A 1148 -14.43 -21.14 25.55
C ARG A 1148 -15.09 -22.08 24.55
N ALA A 1149 -15.66 -21.56 23.46
CA ALA A 1149 -16.20 -22.39 22.38
C ALA A 1149 -15.11 -23.25 21.74
N ALA A 1150 -13.96 -22.65 21.40
CA ALA A 1150 -12.80 -23.36 20.85
C ALA A 1150 -12.24 -24.39 21.83
N ALA A 1151 -12.10 -24.04 23.12
CA ALA A 1151 -11.57 -24.94 24.13
C ALA A 1151 -12.44 -26.19 24.37
N GLU A 1152 -13.78 -26.06 24.37
CA GLU A 1152 -14.68 -27.21 24.44
C GLU A 1152 -14.62 -28.03 23.14
N VAL A 1153 -14.60 -27.41 21.95
CA VAL A 1153 -14.44 -28.15 20.67
C VAL A 1153 -13.15 -28.96 20.64
N LEU A 1154 -11.99 -28.36 20.97
CA LEU A 1154 -10.71 -29.07 21.00
C LEU A 1154 -10.72 -30.23 22.01
N GLY A 1155 -11.26 -30.01 23.21
CA GLY A 1155 -11.39 -31.07 24.22
C GLY A 1155 -12.32 -32.21 23.80
N LYS A 1156 -13.39 -31.94 23.03
CA LYS A 1156 -14.27 -32.97 22.47
C LYS A 1156 -13.63 -33.70 21.30
N PHE A 1157 -13.02 -32.97 20.37
CA PHE A 1157 -12.51 -33.49 19.11
C PHE A 1157 -11.29 -34.39 19.30
N THR A 1158 -10.35 -33.96 20.15
CA THR A 1158 -9.18 -34.75 20.54
C THR A 1158 -9.54 -35.91 21.49
N GLY A 1159 -10.58 -35.73 22.32
CA GLY A 1159 -10.96 -36.67 23.37
C GLY A 1159 -10.08 -36.60 24.63
N ASP A 1160 -9.14 -35.65 24.71
CA ASP A 1160 -8.38 -35.32 25.90
C ASP A 1160 -8.76 -33.90 26.37
N GLU A 1161 -8.82 -33.66 27.68
CA GLU A 1161 -9.06 -32.32 28.23
C GLU A 1161 -7.75 -31.49 28.29
N TYR A 1162 -6.59 -32.14 28.19
CA TYR A 1162 -5.27 -31.51 28.23
C TYR A 1162 -4.70 -31.23 26.84
N PHE A 1163 -3.81 -30.24 26.75
CA PHE A 1163 -2.91 -30.09 25.60
C PHE A 1163 -2.04 -31.35 25.44
N PRO A 1164 -1.61 -31.71 24.21
CA PRO A 1164 -0.70 -32.85 23.97
C PRO A 1164 0.55 -32.81 24.87
N GLY A 1165 0.92 -33.94 25.48
CA GLY A 1165 1.99 -33.97 26.50
C GLY A 1165 1.61 -33.37 27.86
N GLY A 1166 0.36 -32.95 28.04
CA GLY A 1166 -0.18 -32.34 29.24
C GLY A 1166 0.20 -30.87 29.44
N ARG A 1167 0.76 -30.18 28.43
CA ARG A 1167 1.13 -28.77 28.51
C ARG A 1167 1.31 -28.13 27.12
N SER A 1168 0.78 -26.93 26.91
CA SER A 1168 1.28 -25.98 25.89
C SER A 1168 2.04 -24.83 26.55
N THR A 1169 2.96 -24.20 25.81
CA THR A 1169 3.86 -23.14 26.29
C THR A 1169 4.17 -22.08 25.24
N PHE A 1170 4.16 -20.81 25.62
CA PHE A 1170 4.62 -19.68 24.81
C PHE A 1170 5.71 -18.91 25.56
N GLU A 1171 6.88 -18.72 24.94
CA GLU A 1171 8.07 -18.11 25.56
C GLU A 1171 8.13 -16.60 25.26
N ILE A 1172 8.45 -15.79 26.28
CA ILE A 1172 8.40 -14.32 26.24
C ILE A 1172 9.70 -13.76 26.85
N PRO A 1173 10.66 -13.29 26.04
CA PRO A 1173 11.92 -12.73 26.55
C PRO A 1173 11.70 -11.38 27.25
N ALA A 1174 12.59 -11.05 28.21
CA ALA A 1174 12.57 -9.75 28.87
C ALA A 1174 12.82 -8.58 27.90
N GLU A 1175 12.02 -7.51 28.03
CA GLU A 1175 12.10 -6.26 27.24
C GLU A 1175 11.94 -6.41 25.71
N GLU A 1176 11.48 -7.57 25.20
CA GLU A 1176 11.37 -7.86 23.75
C GLU A 1176 9.93 -8.13 23.27
N PHE A 1177 8.89 -8.00 24.12
CA PHE A 1177 7.52 -8.44 23.78
C PHE A 1177 6.41 -7.39 23.95
N LEU A 1178 6.45 -6.54 24.98
CA LEU A 1178 5.41 -5.53 25.16
C LEU A 1178 5.60 -4.38 24.15
N VAL A 1179 4.51 -3.99 23.49
CA VAL A 1179 4.49 -2.99 22.41
C VAL A 1179 3.77 -1.71 22.87
N PHE A 1180 3.02 -1.76 23.97
CA PHE A 1180 2.35 -0.59 24.55
C PHE A 1180 3.33 0.25 25.41
N GLU A 1181 4.23 -0.41 26.15
CA GLU A 1181 5.34 0.16 26.94
C GLU A 1181 6.41 -0.91 27.22
N SER A 1182 7.64 -0.53 27.60
CA SER A 1182 8.76 -1.47 27.76
C SER A 1182 8.47 -2.62 28.75
N GLY A 1183 8.81 -3.84 28.34
CA GLY A 1183 8.81 -5.03 29.17
C GLY A 1183 8.58 -6.34 28.41
N PRO A 1184 8.34 -7.45 29.13
CA PRO A 1184 8.33 -7.58 30.60
C PRO A 1184 9.73 -7.42 31.23
N SER A 1185 9.82 -7.12 32.53
CA SER A 1185 11.12 -6.90 33.20
C SER A 1185 11.92 -8.18 33.50
N VAL A 1186 11.35 -9.35 33.19
CA VAL A 1186 11.94 -10.69 33.31
C VAL A 1186 11.41 -11.60 32.21
N ASP A 1187 12.16 -12.64 31.86
CA ASP A 1187 11.67 -13.71 30.98
C ASP A 1187 10.43 -14.38 31.60
N ILE A 1188 9.40 -14.61 30.79
CA ILE A 1188 8.13 -15.25 31.15
C ILE A 1188 7.87 -16.41 30.20
N THR A 1189 7.32 -17.52 30.71
CA THR A 1189 6.71 -18.56 29.87
C THR A 1189 5.23 -18.64 30.22
N LEU A 1190 4.32 -18.35 29.29
CA LEU A 1190 2.92 -18.69 29.49
C LEU A 1190 2.76 -20.20 29.37
N GLU A 1191 2.10 -20.84 30.34
CA GLU A 1191 1.98 -22.30 30.42
C GLU A 1191 0.52 -22.70 30.69
N TRP A 1192 -0.03 -23.64 29.92
CA TRP A 1192 -1.41 -24.11 30.08
C TRP A 1192 -1.48 -25.64 30.09
N ALA A 1193 -2.21 -26.23 31.04
CA ALA A 1193 -2.41 -27.68 31.12
C ALA A 1193 -3.57 -28.14 30.21
N ARG A 1194 -4.73 -27.49 30.31
CA ARG A 1194 -5.94 -27.74 29.51
C ARG A 1194 -6.26 -26.57 28.59
N TYR A 1195 -6.98 -26.84 27.50
CA TYR A 1195 -7.54 -25.82 26.62
C TYR A 1195 -8.41 -24.81 27.38
N ILE A 1196 -9.15 -25.29 28.40
CA ILE A 1196 -9.97 -24.41 29.24
C ILE A 1196 -9.14 -23.42 30.07
N ASP A 1197 -7.94 -23.80 30.53
CA ASP A 1197 -7.08 -22.92 31.33
C ASP A 1197 -6.58 -21.73 30.48
N ALA A 1198 -6.23 -21.98 29.21
CA ALA A 1198 -5.90 -20.94 28.25
C ALA A 1198 -7.09 -20.01 27.96
N SER A 1199 -8.28 -20.59 27.74
CA SER A 1199 -9.52 -19.85 27.57
C SER A 1199 -9.90 -18.99 28.80
N ASP A 1200 -9.58 -19.43 30.01
CA ASP A 1200 -9.84 -18.69 31.25
C ASP A 1200 -8.81 -17.56 31.46
N GLN A 1201 -7.55 -17.78 31.11
CA GLN A 1201 -6.52 -16.75 31.13
C GLN A 1201 -6.79 -15.65 30.08
N CYS A 1202 -7.16 -16.03 28.85
CA CYS A 1202 -7.64 -15.13 27.81
C CYS A 1202 -8.77 -14.24 28.32
N SER A 1203 -9.76 -14.86 28.98
CA SER A 1203 -10.91 -14.18 29.54
C SER A 1203 -10.53 -13.13 30.61
N LEU A 1204 -9.66 -13.49 31.58
CA LEU A 1204 -9.19 -12.55 32.62
C LEU A 1204 -8.38 -11.38 32.04
N SER A 1205 -7.60 -11.60 30.98
CA SER A 1205 -6.75 -10.57 30.39
C SER A 1205 -7.52 -9.30 29.97
N ARG A 1206 -8.80 -9.46 29.57
CA ARG A 1206 -9.66 -8.35 29.13
C ARG A 1206 -10.03 -7.39 30.26
N ILE A 1207 -9.94 -7.86 31.51
CA ILE A 1207 -10.14 -7.07 32.72
C ILE A 1207 -8.86 -6.29 33.07
N TRP A 1208 -7.68 -6.92 32.98
CA TRP A 1208 -6.39 -6.24 33.17
C TRP A 1208 -6.06 -5.22 32.07
N GLY A 1209 -6.40 -5.51 30.81
CA GLY A 1209 -6.36 -4.55 29.71
C GLY A 1209 -7.36 -3.39 29.87
N GLY A 1210 -8.28 -3.44 30.84
CA GLY A 1210 -9.18 -2.33 31.16
C GLY A 1210 -10.43 -2.22 30.29
N ILE A 1211 -10.66 -3.14 29.34
CA ILE A 1211 -11.69 -3.00 28.29
C ILE A 1211 -12.99 -3.78 28.53
N HIS A 1212 -13.02 -4.70 29.49
CA HIS A 1212 -14.22 -5.44 29.92
C HIS A 1212 -14.31 -5.56 31.45
N PRO A 1213 -15.48 -5.29 32.08
CA PRO A 1213 -15.75 -5.62 33.48
C PRO A 1213 -16.13 -7.11 33.65
N PRO A 1214 -16.15 -7.66 34.89
CA PRO A 1214 -16.48 -9.07 35.13
C PRO A 1214 -17.83 -9.54 34.58
N VAL A 1215 -18.83 -8.65 34.51
CA VAL A 1215 -20.17 -8.98 33.99
C VAL A 1215 -20.20 -9.25 32.49
N ASP A 1216 -19.23 -8.74 31.73
CA ASP A 1216 -19.09 -9.12 30.32
C ASP A 1216 -18.44 -10.51 30.17
N ASP A 1217 -17.63 -10.92 31.16
CA ASP A 1217 -16.77 -12.10 31.08
C ASP A 1217 -17.50 -13.41 31.43
N ALA A 1218 -17.95 -13.60 32.67
CA ALA A 1218 -18.50 -14.88 33.12
C ALA A 1218 -19.70 -15.39 32.27
N PRO A 1219 -20.65 -14.53 31.83
CA PRO A 1219 -21.71 -14.96 30.91
C PRO A 1219 -21.14 -15.34 29.53
N GLY A 1220 -20.13 -14.62 29.04
CA GLY A 1220 -19.41 -14.96 27.80
C GLY A 1220 -18.76 -16.35 27.87
N ARG A 1221 -18.09 -16.69 28.99
CA ARG A 1221 -17.55 -18.05 29.21
C ARG A 1221 -18.67 -19.11 29.22
N LEU A 1222 -19.77 -18.86 29.93
CA LEU A 1222 -20.90 -19.79 30.02
C LEU A 1222 -21.60 -20.02 28.67
N ILE A 1223 -21.78 -18.96 27.88
CA ILE A 1223 -22.36 -18.99 26.54
C ILE A 1223 -21.42 -19.69 25.56
N GLY A 1224 -20.15 -19.30 25.51
CA GLY A 1224 -19.14 -19.92 24.64
C GLY A 1224 -19.02 -21.43 24.88
N ARG A 1225 -19.14 -21.86 26.14
CA ARG A 1225 -19.21 -23.28 26.48
C ARG A 1225 -20.42 -24.01 25.86
N GLN A 1226 -21.61 -23.40 25.88
CA GLN A 1226 -22.79 -24.02 25.27
C GLN A 1226 -22.61 -24.13 23.75
N ILE A 1227 -22.16 -23.05 23.10
CA ILE A 1227 -21.89 -23.00 21.66
C ILE A 1227 -20.86 -24.05 21.23
N GLY A 1228 -19.74 -24.17 21.94
CA GLY A 1228 -18.70 -25.16 21.61
C GLY A 1228 -19.19 -26.61 21.72
N LEU A 1229 -20.15 -26.88 22.61
CA LEU A 1229 -20.78 -28.21 22.74
C LEU A 1229 -21.80 -28.48 21.65
N ASP A 1230 -22.62 -27.49 21.28
CA ASP A 1230 -23.68 -27.63 20.27
C ASP A 1230 -23.11 -27.64 18.85
N ALA A 1231 -22.13 -26.77 18.54
CA ALA A 1231 -21.40 -26.80 17.28
C ALA A 1231 -20.61 -28.11 17.10
N PHE A 1232 -20.00 -28.64 18.16
CA PHE A 1232 -19.39 -29.98 18.09
C PHE A 1232 -20.44 -31.08 17.82
N ALA A 1233 -21.63 -31.00 18.43
CA ALA A 1233 -22.69 -31.98 18.25
C ALA A 1233 -23.32 -31.93 16.83
N GLU A 1234 -23.49 -30.74 16.25
CA GLU A 1234 -23.94 -30.57 14.87
C GLU A 1234 -22.85 -31.00 13.87
N ALA A 1235 -21.57 -30.71 14.13
CA ALA A 1235 -20.46 -31.22 13.33
C ALA A 1235 -20.36 -32.76 13.37
N ASP A 1236 -20.54 -33.40 14.53
CA ASP A 1236 -20.62 -34.87 14.65
C ASP A 1236 -21.74 -35.45 13.78
N ARG A 1237 -22.86 -34.73 13.56
CA ARG A 1237 -23.91 -35.21 12.65
C ARG A 1237 -23.47 -35.29 11.19
N TYR A 1238 -22.66 -34.36 10.68
CA TYR A 1238 -22.08 -34.49 9.33
C TYR A 1238 -20.96 -35.56 9.33
N ILE A 1239 -20.12 -35.61 10.37
CA ILE A 1239 -18.99 -36.54 10.48
C ILE A 1239 -19.43 -38.02 10.58
N GLN A 1240 -20.60 -38.30 11.16
CA GLN A 1240 -21.16 -39.66 11.32
C GLN A 1240 -22.18 -40.05 10.24
N GLY A 1241 -22.53 -39.15 9.31
CA GLY A 1241 -23.60 -39.37 8.32
C GLY A 1241 -25.00 -39.44 8.91
N LEU A 1242 -25.33 -38.47 9.78
CA LEU A 1242 -26.59 -38.32 10.52
C LEU A 1242 -27.24 -36.92 10.31
N ALA A 1243 -26.90 -36.25 9.20
CA ALA A 1243 -27.42 -34.95 8.82
C ALA A 1243 -28.87 -35.02 8.26
N ASN A 1244 -29.18 -36.04 7.45
CA ASN A 1244 -30.46 -36.26 6.75
C ASN A 1244 -31.51 -37.06 7.55
#